data_AF-A0A9D5IK26-F1
#
_entry.id   AF-A0A9D5IK26-F1
#
_cell.length_a   1.000
_cell.length_b   1.000
_cell.length_c   1.000
_cell.angle_alpha   90.00
_cell.angle_beta   90.00
_cell.angle_gamma   90.00
#
_symmetry.space_group_name_H-M   'P 1'
#
loop_
_entity.id
_entity.type
_entity.pdbx_description
1 polymer ?
#
loop_
_entity_poly.entity_id
_entity_poly.type
_entity_poly.pdbx_seq_one_letter_code
_entity_poly.pdbx_strand_id
1 'polypeptide(L)'
;MMLPRPRRNEQVRRVPAMKDRSILRRGWVVAVAAAFATVVASPNRAAAYVEVPITLADVIKQSTNIVQMQVTKVDREKNLIIFTKLQDIKGKHPQNEIKHNIGRGGLRAGEWEEIMKWAEVGKLATFFHNGGSSETYFGTSWYQAYPQGEWWGMSHGEPFLLRSYAGKPDKLPGICADIMDNKEVIVPCMVDGDKEAIHKKTARIQRLKTSLKNLDYNPKRDFVGWGGEDIRALKGMPGFDRYAALPKLDAEAQSVSTIDFDNDGKPDICLCGANKVALLQNGGDGFIETALPGLVGGARAAVWADVNGDGLPDLLLATATGPKLFANAGKGQFRDESARLPKELAYNLTAAAFGDFDADGKPDILLANGFHGLRLYRNNRTEAPKVVLPKLGDTYAIGMFRAANPAENFKTEFPIEKDKFTPEKEYKGKRDMPVKWAKKEFKDGEASNLADLGANSAAYVFRELEMSAAGVVPVTFTCANPFAVWVNGEKIHSQEAAKPEPVGLALKLPAGKSTLLIKMTNADQPHVYTFATGLSAGGPPGPWFDDVSEAWGLGPNGLASDVKADSLAVADFNGDGKPDFLLGAGTGALFVNQSGKFVPKADANISYKTGKVGPSLCDFDGDGHTDIFIPQTDGKCKLLKNDGTGKFTDVIANAGDLAKAIPGAVSAAWGDFDNDGKLDLVVCCLRGSNRYFKHAGNGTFSDKTTDVGLTQKVFNSQAAAFADLNGDGQLDLIFNNEGQESCALFGLMTPGRPLTAVTVTLNGTTGLNGGKVVVKDATGKPVATSAMAGGDGRGGQSGQAPRFVLAPGAYKVELISTDGKAIVKDVTVANAPMNVKVQ
;
A
#
# COMPACT_ATOMS: atom_id res chain seq x y z
N MET A 1 16.21 70.81 64.86
CA MET A 1 15.33 71.95 65.21
C MET A 1 14.14 71.90 64.27
N MET A 2 13.02 71.27 64.64
CA MET A 2 11.94 71.79 65.52
C MET A 2 11.31 73.06 64.94
N LEU A 3 10.01 73.23 64.74
CA LEU A 3 8.74 72.55 65.10
C LEU A 3 7.60 73.39 64.41
N PRO A 4 6.28 73.15 64.58
CA PRO A 4 5.50 71.93 64.80
C PRO A 4 4.23 71.80 63.89
N ARG A 5 3.55 70.65 64.05
CA ARG A 5 2.22 70.17 63.55
C ARG A 5 1.02 71.01 64.13
N PRO A 6 -0.32 70.72 63.92
CA PRO A 6 -0.98 69.46 63.50
C PRO A 6 -2.34 69.53 62.72
N ARG A 7 -2.95 68.33 62.60
CA ARG A 7 -4.13 67.79 61.88
C ARG A 7 -5.53 68.11 62.47
N ARG A 8 -6.62 67.88 61.69
CA ARG A 8 -7.88 67.10 61.97
C ARG A 8 -8.88 67.32 60.80
N ASN A 9 -9.48 66.34 60.10
CA ASN A 9 -10.46 65.26 60.37
C ASN A 9 -11.95 65.66 60.54
N GLU A 10 -12.79 64.96 59.75
CA GLU A 10 -14.21 64.53 59.93
C GLU A 10 -15.42 65.32 59.35
N GLN A 11 -15.95 64.73 58.26
CA GLN A 11 -17.35 64.37 57.89
C GLN A 11 -18.55 65.16 58.45
N VAL A 12 -19.54 65.45 57.57
CA VAL A 12 -20.90 64.85 57.56
C VAL A 12 -21.70 65.31 56.32
N ARG A 13 -22.50 64.40 55.74
CA ARG A 13 -23.38 64.54 54.56
C ARG A 13 -24.55 65.51 54.75
N ARG A 14 -24.95 66.22 53.67
CA ARG A 14 -26.34 66.34 53.13
C ARG A 14 -26.33 67.07 51.76
N VAL A 15 -27.14 66.58 50.83
CA VAL A 15 -27.39 67.01 49.43
C VAL A 15 -28.79 67.71 49.41
N PRO A 16 -29.30 68.48 48.41
CA PRO A 16 -28.79 69.07 47.14
C PRO A 16 -29.08 70.59 46.95
N ALA A 17 -28.55 71.21 45.88
CA ALA A 17 -29.31 72.11 44.99
C ALA A 17 -28.52 72.39 43.69
N MET A 18 -29.23 72.31 42.57
CA MET A 18 -28.76 72.44 41.18
C MET A 18 -29.03 73.86 40.66
N LYS A 19 -28.15 74.34 39.77
CA LYS A 19 -28.21 75.49 38.82
C LYS A 19 -26.95 76.35 38.97
N ASP A 20 -26.22 76.75 37.95
CA ASP A 20 -26.29 76.53 36.51
C ASP A 20 -24.93 77.04 35.97
N ARG A 21 -24.39 76.33 34.97
CA ARG A 21 -23.29 76.72 34.04
C ARG A 21 -22.80 75.47 33.29
N SER A 22 -23.73 74.67 32.78
CA SER A 22 -23.57 74.06 31.46
C SER A 22 -23.64 75.22 30.47
N ILE A 23 -22.59 75.54 29.71
CA ILE A 23 -22.60 75.23 28.27
C ILE A 23 -21.18 75.23 27.66
N LEU A 24 -20.11 75.60 28.38
CA LEU A 24 -18.76 75.72 27.79
C LEU A 24 -17.72 74.68 28.26
N ARG A 25 -18.11 73.67 29.05
CA ARG A 25 -17.23 72.55 29.45
C ARG A 25 -17.73 71.16 29.04
N ARG A 26 -18.85 71.07 28.32
CA ARG A 26 -19.35 69.79 27.77
C ARG A 26 -18.73 69.43 26.41
N GLY A 27 -18.23 70.39 25.63
CA GLY A 27 -17.56 70.10 24.36
C GLY A 27 -16.24 69.32 24.53
N TRP A 28 -15.45 69.65 25.55
CA TRP A 28 -14.14 69.04 25.76
C TRP A 28 -14.18 67.70 26.49
N VAL A 29 -15.10 67.52 27.44
CA VAL A 29 -15.22 66.24 28.18
C VAL A 29 -15.94 65.18 27.34
N VAL A 30 -16.89 65.57 26.47
CA VAL A 30 -17.50 64.63 25.52
C VAL A 30 -16.53 64.28 24.39
N ALA A 31 -15.68 65.20 23.93
CA ALA A 31 -14.66 64.88 22.92
C ALA A 31 -13.56 63.94 23.45
N VAL A 32 -13.08 64.12 24.69
CA VAL A 32 -12.05 63.25 25.27
C VAL A 32 -12.63 61.91 25.74
N ALA A 33 -13.87 61.88 26.26
CA ALA A 33 -14.55 60.61 26.57
C ALA A 33 -14.98 59.86 25.31
N ALA A 34 -15.37 60.54 24.22
CA ALA A 34 -15.62 59.91 22.93
C ALA A 34 -14.31 59.43 22.28
N ALA A 35 -13.19 60.13 22.44
CA ALA A 35 -11.88 59.69 21.96
C ALA A 35 -11.35 58.47 22.75
N PHE A 36 -11.54 58.41 24.07
CA PHE A 36 -11.17 57.23 24.86
C PHE A 36 -12.16 56.07 24.69
N ALA A 37 -13.45 56.33 24.52
CA ALA A 37 -14.44 55.29 24.20
C ALA A 37 -14.27 54.79 22.75
N THR A 38 -13.79 55.60 21.80
CA THR A 38 -13.45 55.12 20.45
C THR A 38 -12.10 54.41 20.40
N VAL A 39 -11.14 54.70 21.29
CA VAL A 39 -9.90 53.90 21.38
C VAL A 39 -10.09 52.59 22.17
N VAL A 40 -11.07 52.52 23.08
CA VAL A 40 -11.39 51.28 23.84
C VAL A 40 -12.57 50.47 23.24
N ALA A 41 -13.37 51.06 22.34
CA ALA A 41 -14.43 50.37 21.59
C ALA A 41 -14.20 50.37 20.07
N SER A 42 -13.02 50.78 19.60
CA SER A 42 -12.54 50.26 18.32
C SER A 42 -12.22 48.79 18.57
N PRO A 43 -12.83 47.84 17.84
CA PRO A 43 -12.22 46.52 17.80
C PRO A 43 -10.77 46.77 17.38
N ASN A 44 -9.81 46.31 18.18
CA ASN A 44 -8.53 45.94 17.61
C ASN A 44 -8.89 44.96 16.49
N ARG A 45 -9.03 45.47 15.27
CA ARG A 45 -8.84 44.66 14.08
C ARG A 45 -7.35 44.38 14.06
N ALA A 46 -6.91 43.50 14.96
CA ALA A 46 -6.10 42.42 14.47
C ALA A 46 -6.96 41.85 13.36
N ALA A 47 -6.58 42.08 12.10
CA ALA A 47 -7.12 41.29 11.04
C ALA A 47 -6.84 39.85 11.50
N ALA A 48 -7.87 39.16 12.00
CA ALA A 48 -7.81 37.73 12.06
C ALA A 48 -7.60 37.36 10.61
N TYR A 49 -6.37 37.00 10.28
CA TYR A 49 -5.99 36.51 8.98
C TYR A 49 -6.80 35.22 8.81
N VAL A 50 -7.95 35.36 8.14
CA VAL A 50 -8.82 34.26 7.77
C VAL A 50 -8.27 33.75 6.46
N GLU A 51 -7.40 32.77 6.59
CA GLU A 51 -6.78 32.12 5.44
C GLU A 51 -7.78 31.16 4.82
N VAL A 52 -7.94 31.29 3.51
CA VAL A 52 -8.73 30.36 2.71
C VAL A 52 -7.78 29.21 2.36
N PRO A 53 -8.03 27.97 2.82
CA PRO A 53 -7.27 26.84 2.35
C PRO A 53 -7.40 26.73 0.82
N ILE A 54 -6.28 26.64 0.11
CA ILE A 54 -6.25 26.48 -1.35
C ILE A 54 -5.67 25.11 -1.74
N THR A 55 -6.06 24.58 -2.89
CA THR A 55 -5.50 23.33 -3.42
C THR A 55 -4.18 23.61 -4.14
N LEU A 56 -3.31 22.61 -4.29
CA LEU A 56 -2.11 22.75 -5.13
C LEU A 56 -2.49 23.12 -6.58
N ALA A 57 -3.63 22.62 -7.08
CA ALA A 57 -4.13 22.98 -8.39
C ALA A 57 -4.46 24.47 -8.51
N ASP A 58 -4.98 25.09 -7.45
CA ASP A 58 -5.23 26.54 -7.43
C ASP A 58 -3.92 27.34 -7.42
N VAL A 59 -2.91 26.94 -6.64
CA VAL A 59 -1.55 27.52 -6.67
C VAL A 59 -0.95 27.46 -8.09
N ILE A 60 -1.06 26.29 -8.74
CA ILE A 60 -0.60 26.08 -10.11
C ILE A 60 -1.37 26.96 -11.08
N LYS A 61 -2.70 27.06 -10.94
CA LYS A 61 -3.56 27.87 -11.81
C LYS A 61 -3.18 29.35 -11.74
N GLN A 62 -2.96 29.88 -10.54
CA GLN A 62 -2.58 31.27 -10.29
C GLN A 62 -1.17 31.61 -10.79
N SER A 63 -0.30 30.60 -10.94
CA SER A 63 1.09 30.81 -11.38
C SER A 63 1.18 31.12 -12.88
N THR A 64 1.88 32.20 -13.24
CA THR A 64 2.27 32.53 -14.62
C THR A 64 3.47 31.70 -15.08
N ASN A 65 4.40 31.40 -14.18
CA ASN A 65 5.44 30.39 -14.40
C ASN A 65 5.74 29.58 -13.14
N ILE A 66 6.23 28.36 -13.35
CA ILE A 66 6.64 27.42 -12.29
C ILE A 66 7.98 26.84 -12.71
N VAL A 67 8.95 26.84 -11.80
CA VAL A 67 10.34 26.43 -12.09
C VAL A 67 10.85 25.49 -11.03
N GLN A 68 11.49 24.40 -11.47
CA GLN A 68 12.33 23.61 -10.57
C GLN A 68 13.74 24.16 -10.56
N MET A 69 14.29 24.35 -9.37
CA MET A 69 15.59 24.95 -9.17
C MET A 69 16.41 24.19 -8.14
N GLN A 70 17.73 24.29 -8.23
CA GLN A 70 18.68 23.62 -7.35
C GLN A 70 19.61 24.64 -6.70
N VAL A 71 19.84 24.52 -5.39
CA VAL A 71 20.79 25.36 -4.67
C VAL A 71 22.20 25.13 -5.20
N THR A 72 22.85 26.21 -5.66
CA THR A 72 24.26 26.19 -6.08
C THR A 72 25.16 26.92 -5.10
N LYS A 73 24.62 27.84 -4.30
CA LYS A 73 25.37 28.53 -3.25
C LYS A 73 24.45 28.98 -2.11
N VAL A 74 24.99 28.95 -0.89
CA VAL A 74 24.33 29.48 0.31
C VAL A 74 25.30 30.41 1.03
N ASP A 75 24.90 31.68 1.19
CA ASP A 75 25.61 32.68 1.97
C ASP A 75 24.82 32.96 3.24
N ARG A 76 25.28 32.38 4.36
CA ARG A 76 24.59 32.46 5.66
C ARG A 76 24.75 33.80 6.35
N GLU A 77 25.80 34.56 6.03
CA GLU A 77 25.99 35.91 6.60
C GLU A 77 24.99 36.89 6.00
N LYS A 78 24.73 36.77 4.69
CA LYS A 78 23.79 37.63 3.95
C LYS A 78 22.37 37.07 3.88
N ASN A 79 22.11 35.90 4.49
CA ASN A 79 20.87 35.14 4.35
C ASN A 79 20.44 34.99 2.88
N LEU A 80 21.39 34.64 2.00
CA LEU A 80 21.16 34.56 0.57
C LEU A 80 21.29 33.11 0.09
N ILE A 81 20.28 32.63 -0.62
CA ILE A 81 20.30 31.34 -1.31
C ILE A 81 20.34 31.61 -2.81
N ILE A 82 21.28 31.01 -3.52
CA ILE A 82 21.39 31.11 -4.97
C ILE A 82 21.03 29.77 -5.56
N PHE A 83 20.07 29.79 -6.47
CA PHE A 83 19.59 28.64 -7.20
C PHE A 83 19.95 28.74 -8.68
N THR A 84 20.21 27.60 -9.29
CA THR A 84 20.20 27.44 -10.76
C THR A 84 18.91 26.77 -11.19
N LYS A 85 18.29 27.29 -12.24
CA LYS A 85 17.13 26.68 -12.88
C LYS A 85 17.52 25.33 -13.51
N LEU A 86 16.74 24.30 -13.19
CA LEU A 86 16.85 22.99 -13.83
C LEU A 86 15.88 22.85 -15.00
N GLN A 87 14.62 23.23 -14.78
CA GLN A 87 13.58 23.17 -15.80
C GLN A 87 12.45 24.16 -15.52
N ASP A 88 11.87 24.68 -16.60
CA ASP A 88 10.59 25.40 -16.57
C ASP A 88 9.46 24.36 -16.63
N ILE A 89 8.64 24.28 -15.58
CA ILE A 89 7.50 23.37 -15.48
C ILE A 89 6.26 23.99 -16.16
N LYS A 90 6.01 25.28 -15.87
CA LYS A 90 4.93 26.07 -16.47
C LYS A 90 5.50 27.42 -16.89
N GLY A 91 5.10 27.93 -18.06
CA GLY A 91 5.61 29.19 -18.58
C GLY A 91 7.13 29.16 -18.77
N LYS A 92 7.77 30.34 -18.83
CA LYS A 92 9.23 30.46 -18.86
C LYS A 92 9.69 31.51 -17.87
N HIS A 93 10.63 31.17 -17.01
CA HIS A 93 11.29 32.13 -16.14
C HIS A 93 12.51 32.76 -16.84
N PRO A 94 12.65 34.10 -16.80
CA PRO A 94 13.63 34.80 -17.63
C PRO A 94 15.08 34.61 -17.17
N GLN A 95 15.31 34.39 -15.87
CA GLN A 95 16.67 34.16 -15.35
C GLN A 95 16.97 32.67 -15.19
N ASN A 96 18.23 32.29 -15.48
CA ASN A 96 18.77 30.97 -15.19
C ASN A 96 19.28 30.86 -13.74
N GLU A 97 19.81 31.95 -13.20
CA GLU A 97 20.19 32.06 -11.79
C GLU A 97 19.09 32.83 -11.04
N ILE A 98 18.57 32.25 -9.97
CA ILE A 98 17.48 32.83 -9.16
C ILE A 98 18.00 33.00 -7.74
N LYS A 99 18.06 34.24 -7.26
CA LYS A 99 18.66 34.60 -5.96
C LYS A 99 17.56 34.95 -4.97
N HIS A 100 17.53 34.30 -3.81
CA HIS A 100 16.55 34.54 -2.76
C HIS A 100 17.23 35.10 -1.50
N ASN A 101 16.89 36.33 -1.13
CA ASN A 101 17.27 36.91 0.15
C ASN A 101 16.21 36.55 1.20
N ILE A 102 16.61 35.74 2.18
CA ILE A 102 15.73 35.25 3.24
C ILE A 102 15.71 36.28 4.38
N GLY A 103 14.68 37.13 4.36
CA GLY A 103 14.46 38.15 5.38
C GLY A 103 14.31 37.54 6.78
N ARG A 104 14.77 38.24 7.81
CA ARG A 104 14.68 37.80 9.21
C ARG A 104 13.30 38.07 9.86
N GLY A 105 12.39 38.69 9.13
CA GLY A 105 10.99 38.87 9.52
C GLY A 105 10.17 37.61 9.26
N GLY A 106 8.95 37.56 9.78
CA GLY A 106 8.07 36.41 9.60
C GLY A 106 6.83 36.49 10.49
N LEU A 107 5.91 35.53 10.31
CA LEU A 107 4.73 35.38 11.17
C LEU A 107 5.15 34.82 12.55
N ARG A 108 6.32 34.19 12.64
CA ARG A 108 6.94 33.68 13.87
C ARG A 108 8.45 33.88 13.93
N ALA A 109 8.97 33.87 15.16
CA ALA A 109 10.40 33.79 15.41
C ALA A 109 10.96 32.47 14.86
N GLY A 110 12.04 32.55 14.08
CA GLY A 110 12.78 31.38 13.59
C GLY A 110 12.35 30.83 12.21
N GLU A 111 11.30 31.34 11.56
CA GLU A 111 10.85 30.83 10.25
C GLU A 111 11.96 30.90 9.17
N TRP A 112 12.70 32.01 9.15
CA TRP A 112 13.82 32.21 8.25
C TRP A 112 14.99 31.26 8.56
N GLU A 113 15.21 30.92 9.84
CA GLU A 113 16.27 30.00 10.27
C GLU A 113 16.01 28.59 9.74
N GLU A 114 14.74 28.17 9.71
CA GLU A 114 14.34 26.87 9.16
C GLU A 114 14.64 26.77 7.68
N ILE A 115 14.31 27.81 6.90
CA ILE A 115 14.62 27.85 5.46
C ILE A 115 16.13 27.82 5.24
N MET A 116 16.88 28.61 6.00
CA MET A 116 18.35 28.62 5.93
C MET A 116 18.96 27.30 6.39
N LYS A 117 18.32 26.54 7.29
CA LYS A 117 18.76 25.21 7.72
C LYS A 117 18.63 24.18 6.59
N TRP A 118 17.59 24.28 5.76
CA TRP A 118 17.41 23.43 4.57
C TRP A 118 18.35 23.82 3.42
N ALA A 119 18.86 25.05 3.41
CA ALA A 119 19.74 25.55 2.36
C ALA A 119 21.11 24.87 2.40
N GLU A 120 21.29 23.91 1.50
CA GLU A 120 22.55 23.21 1.21
C GLU A 120 22.69 23.03 -0.30
N VAL A 121 23.93 23.07 -0.81
CA VAL A 121 24.21 22.87 -2.23
C VAL A 121 23.66 21.51 -2.70
N GLY A 122 22.99 21.50 -3.85
CA GLY A 122 22.36 20.32 -4.43
C GLY A 122 20.90 20.12 -4.05
N LYS A 123 20.37 20.82 -3.03
CA LYS A 123 18.95 20.70 -2.63
C LYS A 123 18.02 21.33 -3.66
N LEU A 124 16.86 20.70 -3.87
CA LEU A 124 15.85 21.13 -4.83
C LEU A 124 14.79 22.02 -4.18
N ALA A 125 14.31 22.99 -4.94
CA ALA A 125 13.17 23.84 -4.61
C ALA A 125 12.26 23.99 -5.84
N THR A 126 11.00 24.37 -5.60
CA THR A 126 10.07 24.73 -6.68
C THR A 126 9.53 26.13 -6.45
N PHE A 127 9.66 26.96 -7.47
CA PHE A 127 9.30 28.37 -7.47
C PHE A 127 8.01 28.57 -8.28
N PHE A 128 6.96 29.08 -7.65
CA PHE A 128 5.65 29.34 -8.24
C PHE A 128 5.42 30.84 -8.32
N HIS A 129 5.53 31.44 -9.50
CA HIS A 129 5.39 32.88 -9.70
C HIS A 129 4.05 33.23 -10.33
N ASN A 130 3.33 34.20 -9.77
CA ASN A 130 2.00 34.63 -10.25
C ASN A 130 1.99 35.96 -11.03
N GLY A 131 3.15 36.54 -11.33
CA GLY A 131 3.27 37.85 -11.99
C GLY A 131 3.59 39.02 -11.04
N GLY A 132 3.44 38.85 -9.72
CA GLY A 132 3.76 39.90 -8.74
C GLY A 132 4.51 39.40 -7.50
N SER A 133 4.22 38.19 -7.06
CA SER A 133 4.92 37.49 -5.97
C SER A 133 5.25 36.07 -6.38
N SER A 134 5.97 35.36 -5.51
CA SER A 134 6.21 33.94 -5.67
C SER A 134 5.92 33.18 -4.39
N GLU A 135 5.35 31.99 -4.52
CA GLU A 135 5.36 30.97 -3.48
C GLU A 135 6.48 29.98 -3.77
N THR A 136 7.40 29.79 -2.83
CA THR A 136 8.52 28.87 -3.00
C THR A 136 8.41 27.73 -2.02
N TYR A 137 8.40 26.51 -2.54
CA TYR A 137 8.47 25.30 -1.74
C TYR A 137 9.90 24.79 -1.65
N PHE A 138 10.43 24.70 -0.43
CA PHE A 138 11.80 24.27 -0.17
C PHE A 138 11.93 23.47 1.13
N GLY A 139 12.49 22.26 1.03
CA GLY A 139 12.51 21.29 2.12
C GLY A 139 11.07 20.88 2.48
N THR A 140 10.58 21.37 3.62
CA THR A 140 9.19 21.22 4.09
C THR A 140 8.57 22.57 4.43
N SER A 141 9.01 23.63 3.77
CA SER A 141 8.57 25.00 4.03
C SER A 141 8.06 25.64 2.75
N TRP A 142 6.92 26.30 2.84
CA TRP A 142 6.48 27.29 1.87
C TRP A 142 6.86 28.66 2.38
N TYR A 143 7.31 29.54 1.49
CA TYR A 143 7.51 30.95 1.81
C TYR A 143 7.24 31.83 0.61
N GLN A 144 6.75 33.04 0.91
CA GLN A 144 6.44 34.03 -0.10
C GLN A 144 7.64 34.97 -0.32
N ALA A 145 7.91 35.31 -1.57
CA ALA A 145 8.94 36.28 -1.94
C ALA A 145 8.47 37.28 -3.02
N TYR A 146 9.11 38.45 -3.03
CA TYR A 146 8.84 39.54 -3.96
C TYR A 146 10.09 39.94 -4.74
N PRO A 147 9.96 40.39 -6.00
CA PRO A 147 11.10 40.88 -6.77
C PRO A 147 11.67 42.16 -6.16
N GLN A 148 12.98 42.22 -5.96
CA GLN A 148 13.72 43.37 -5.41
C GLN A 148 15.00 43.63 -6.22
N GLY A 149 14.84 43.97 -7.51
CA GLY A 149 15.97 44.14 -8.42
C GLY A 149 16.51 42.78 -8.88
N GLU A 150 17.77 42.47 -8.54
CA GLU A 150 18.43 41.23 -8.98
C GLU A 150 18.10 39.99 -8.13
N TRP A 151 17.35 40.14 -7.04
CA TRP A 151 16.99 39.05 -6.14
C TRP A 151 15.52 39.12 -5.70
N TRP A 152 15.04 37.99 -5.16
CA TRP A 152 13.73 37.81 -4.57
C TRP A 152 13.85 37.93 -3.05
N GLY A 153 13.19 38.93 -2.46
CA GLY A 153 13.17 39.11 -1.01
C GLY A 153 12.02 38.33 -0.39
N MET A 154 12.32 37.38 0.50
CA MET A 154 11.30 36.68 1.29
C MET A 154 10.59 37.67 2.22
N SER A 155 9.25 37.59 2.24
CA SER A 155 8.40 38.35 3.14
C SER A 155 8.16 37.59 4.46
N HIS A 156 7.62 36.37 4.38
CA HIS A 156 7.30 35.50 5.52
C HIS A 156 7.12 34.04 5.06
N GLY A 157 7.05 33.11 6.02
CA GLY A 157 6.68 31.73 5.74
C GLY A 157 5.18 31.58 5.47
N GLU A 158 4.81 30.61 4.64
CA GLU A 158 3.44 30.30 4.25
C GLU A 158 3.03 28.89 4.71
N PRO A 159 3.10 28.60 6.03
CA PRO A 159 2.93 27.23 6.54
C PRO A 159 1.55 26.66 6.23
N PHE A 160 0.55 27.48 5.91
CA PHE A 160 -0.77 27.00 5.54
C PHE A 160 -0.83 26.37 4.16
N LEU A 161 0.09 26.72 3.25
CA LEU A 161 0.27 26.01 1.97
C LEU A 161 0.77 24.57 2.17
N LEU A 162 1.18 24.17 3.38
CA LEU A 162 1.37 22.75 3.71
C LEU A 162 0.05 21.97 3.67
N ARG A 163 -1.11 22.63 3.71
CA ARG A 163 -2.42 22.01 3.41
C ARG A 163 -2.63 21.79 1.92
N SER A 164 -1.91 22.51 1.06
CA SER A 164 -1.95 22.34 -0.40
C SER A 164 -0.98 21.26 -0.85
N TYR A 165 0.23 21.24 -0.28
CA TYR A 165 1.24 20.22 -0.53
C TYR A 165 2.30 20.20 0.58
N ALA A 166 2.59 19.00 1.12
CA ALA A 166 3.58 18.77 2.17
C ALA A 166 4.51 17.56 1.86
N GLY A 167 4.70 17.25 0.58
CA GLY A 167 5.53 16.11 0.11
C GLY A 167 6.96 16.50 -0.26
N LYS A 168 7.73 15.60 -0.86
CA LYS A 168 9.12 15.85 -1.26
C LYS A 168 9.24 16.80 -2.48
N PRO A 169 10.15 17.79 -2.45
CA PRO A 169 10.35 18.73 -3.55
C PRO A 169 10.69 18.11 -4.92
N ASP A 170 11.30 16.92 -4.99
CA ASP A 170 11.64 16.25 -6.25
C ASP A 170 10.44 15.66 -7.00
N LYS A 171 9.34 15.35 -6.29
CA LYS A 171 8.10 14.85 -6.91
C LYS A 171 7.23 15.97 -7.49
N LEU A 172 7.36 17.17 -6.95
CA LEU A 172 6.49 18.30 -7.24
C LEU A 172 6.42 18.69 -8.74
N PRO A 173 7.50 18.61 -9.55
CA PRO A 173 7.42 18.86 -10.99
C PRO A 173 6.47 17.91 -11.73
N GLY A 174 6.56 16.61 -11.45
CA GLY A 174 5.71 15.60 -12.08
C GLY A 174 4.24 15.79 -11.68
N ILE A 175 3.99 16.05 -10.40
CA ILE A 175 2.66 16.37 -9.87
C ILE A 175 2.08 17.61 -10.55
N CYS A 176 2.87 18.67 -10.69
CA CYS A 176 2.44 19.89 -11.38
C CYS A 176 2.10 19.62 -12.85
N ALA A 177 2.93 18.84 -13.55
CA ALA A 177 2.69 18.46 -14.94
C ALA A 177 1.39 17.66 -15.09
N ASP A 178 1.16 16.67 -14.22
CA ASP A 178 -0.06 15.86 -14.25
C ASP A 178 -1.33 16.68 -13.97
N ILE A 179 -1.28 17.61 -13.01
CA ILE A 179 -2.41 18.52 -12.74
C ILE A 179 -2.69 19.42 -13.96
N MET A 180 -1.65 19.99 -14.58
CA MET A 180 -1.79 20.82 -15.77
C MET A 180 -2.31 20.04 -16.99
N ASP A 181 -2.05 18.74 -17.03
CA ASP A 181 -2.61 17.78 -18.00
C ASP A 181 -4.03 17.32 -17.60
N ASN A 182 -4.69 18.05 -16.69
CA ASN A 182 -6.05 17.81 -16.19
C ASN A 182 -6.25 16.45 -15.50
N LYS A 183 -5.19 15.80 -15.03
CA LYS A 183 -5.30 14.56 -14.24
C LYS A 183 -5.73 14.88 -12.80
N GLU A 184 -6.53 13.99 -12.23
CA GLU A 184 -6.73 13.96 -10.78
C GLU A 184 -5.51 13.28 -10.16
N VAL A 185 -4.83 13.99 -9.27
CA VAL A 185 -3.67 13.46 -8.55
C VAL A 185 -3.94 13.46 -7.05
N ILE A 186 -3.21 12.62 -6.33
CA ILE A 186 -3.29 12.52 -4.87
C ILE A 186 -2.02 13.14 -4.31
N VAL A 187 -2.15 14.11 -3.42
CA VAL A 187 -1.02 14.83 -2.82
C VAL A 187 -1.05 14.75 -1.30
N PRO A 188 0.12 14.66 -0.64
CA PRO A 188 0.22 14.79 0.80
C PRO A 188 -0.03 16.23 1.23
N CYS A 189 -0.86 16.41 2.26
CA CYS A 189 -1.31 17.67 2.81
C CYS A 189 -1.32 17.58 4.35
N MET A 190 -1.00 18.65 5.07
CA MET A 190 -1.21 18.69 6.52
C MET A 190 -2.70 18.86 6.88
N VAL A 191 -3.08 18.36 8.06
CA VAL A 191 -4.45 18.46 8.61
C VAL A 191 -4.87 19.90 8.86
N ASP A 192 -6.14 20.20 8.59
CA ASP A 192 -6.68 21.56 8.58
C ASP A 192 -6.82 22.23 9.98
N GLY A 193 -6.96 21.45 11.06
CA GLY A 193 -7.41 21.93 12.37
C GLY A 193 -6.35 22.38 13.40
N ASP A 194 -5.07 22.03 13.23
CA ASP A 194 -4.03 22.32 14.24
C ASP A 194 -2.99 23.31 13.70
N LYS A 195 -3.27 24.62 13.87
CA LYS A 195 -2.40 25.70 13.38
C LYS A 195 -1.00 25.67 13.98
N GLU A 196 -0.87 25.35 15.27
CA GLU A 196 0.44 25.25 15.92
C GLU A 196 1.27 24.12 15.34
N ALA A 197 0.65 22.95 15.14
CA ALA A 197 1.36 21.81 14.59
C ALA A 197 1.73 22.02 13.12
N ILE A 198 0.95 22.77 12.34
CA ILE A 198 1.30 23.09 10.95
C ILE A 198 2.49 24.06 10.91
N HIS A 199 2.47 25.09 11.75
CA HIS A 199 3.62 26.01 11.88
C HIS A 199 4.88 25.27 12.32
N LYS A 200 4.76 24.29 13.23
CA LYS A 200 5.88 23.46 13.70
C LYS A 200 6.20 22.28 12.77
N LYS A 201 5.44 22.10 11.69
CA LYS A 201 5.52 20.96 10.76
C LYS A 201 5.39 19.59 11.45
N THR A 202 4.62 19.53 12.53
CA THR A 202 4.32 18.33 13.31
C THR A 202 2.88 17.85 13.14
N ALA A 203 2.08 18.54 12.32
CA ALA A 203 0.72 18.11 12.01
C ALA A 203 0.74 16.78 11.25
N ARG A 204 -0.32 15.98 11.42
CA ARG A 204 -0.49 14.74 10.67
C ARG A 204 -0.63 15.06 9.18
N ILE A 205 -0.14 14.16 8.34
CA ILE A 205 -0.32 14.20 6.89
C ILE A 205 -1.55 13.40 6.51
N GLN A 206 -2.36 13.97 5.65
CA GLN A 206 -3.49 13.35 4.95
C GLN A 206 -3.23 13.43 3.45
N ARG A 207 -3.82 12.51 2.70
CA ARG A 207 -3.75 12.48 1.24
C ARG A 207 -5.04 13.06 0.68
N LEU A 208 -4.92 14.09 -0.15
CA LEU A 208 -6.07 14.75 -0.78
C LEU A 208 -6.00 14.62 -2.30
N LYS A 209 -7.15 14.39 -2.94
CA LYS A 209 -7.33 14.53 -4.38
C LYS A 209 -7.24 16.00 -4.76
N THR A 210 -6.52 16.30 -5.83
CA THR A 210 -6.42 17.65 -6.40
C THR A 210 -6.39 17.57 -7.93
N SER A 211 -7.05 18.52 -8.60
CA SER A 211 -7.08 18.62 -10.06
C SER A 211 -7.51 20.04 -10.47
N LEU A 212 -7.32 20.41 -11.75
CA LEU A 212 -7.83 21.69 -12.26
C LEU A 212 -9.38 21.79 -12.26
N LYS A 213 -10.09 20.67 -12.03
CA LYS A 213 -11.54 20.63 -11.84
C LYS A 213 -11.95 20.91 -10.39
N ASN A 214 -11.05 20.66 -9.43
CA ASN A 214 -11.28 20.78 -7.99
C ASN A 214 -10.35 21.85 -7.43
N LEU A 215 -10.74 23.11 -7.60
CA LEU A 215 -9.98 24.26 -7.13
C LEU A 215 -10.37 24.68 -5.70
N ASP A 216 -11.56 24.26 -5.24
CA ASP A 216 -12.02 24.46 -3.88
C ASP A 216 -11.41 23.39 -2.96
N TYR A 217 -10.74 23.82 -1.89
CA TYR A 217 -10.21 22.91 -0.89
C TYR A 217 -11.35 22.26 -0.09
N ASN A 218 -11.49 20.94 -0.19
CA ASN A 218 -12.50 20.19 0.55
C ASN A 218 -11.94 18.88 1.14
N PRO A 219 -11.44 18.89 2.39
CA PRO A 219 -10.77 17.73 2.98
C PRO A 219 -11.74 16.62 3.40
N LYS A 220 -13.06 16.78 3.22
CA LYS A 220 -14.03 15.69 3.40
C LYS A 220 -14.32 14.97 2.09
N ARG A 221 -14.49 15.73 1.00
CA ARG A 221 -14.72 15.20 -0.35
C ARG A 221 -13.46 14.54 -0.91
N ASP A 222 -12.32 15.19 -0.70
CA ASP A 222 -11.08 14.86 -1.40
C ASP A 222 -10.17 13.94 -0.60
N PHE A 223 -10.56 13.54 0.62
CA PHE A 223 -9.75 12.66 1.47
C PHE A 223 -9.61 11.26 0.90
N VAL A 224 -8.37 10.81 0.79
CA VAL A 224 -8.01 9.47 0.29
C VAL A 224 -7.47 8.58 1.42
N GLY A 225 -6.82 9.16 2.42
CA GLY A 225 -6.27 8.40 3.53
C GLY A 225 -5.29 9.21 4.36
N TRP A 226 -4.82 8.61 5.44
CA TRP A 226 -3.77 9.17 6.29
C TRP A 226 -2.38 8.80 5.72
N GLY A 227 -1.41 9.69 5.93
CA GLY A 227 0.00 9.47 5.60
C GLY A 227 0.50 10.15 4.31
N GLY A 228 1.82 10.32 4.20
CA GLY A 228 2.59 10.74 3.03
C GLY A 228 3.84 9.86 2.86
N GLU A 229 4.91 10.41 2.29
CA GLU A 229 6.25 9.81 2.18
C GLU A 229 6.93 9.70 3.58
N ASP A 230 6.27 9.00 4.50
CA ASP A 230 6.42 9.11 5.95
C ASP A 230 7.41 8.09 6.57
N ILE A 231 8.19 7.37 5.76
CA ILE A 231 9.34 6.63 6.28
C ILE A 231 10.37 7.66 6.74
N ARG A 232 10.48 7.84 8.07
CA ARG A 232 11.32 8.86 8.69
C ARG A 232 12.47 8.23 9.45
N ALA A 233 13.59 8.95 9.53
CA ALA A 233 14.71 8.55 10.37
C ALA A 233 14.28 8.43 11.85
N LEU A 234 14.78 7.40 12.50
CA LEU A 234 14.51 7.05 13.89
C LEU A 234 15.80 7.20 14.69
N LYS A 235 15.72 7.91 15.82
CA LYS A 235 16.85 8.06 16.76
C LYS A 235 16.54 7.33 18.07
N GLY A 236 17.58 6.70 18.64
CA GLY A 236 17.53 6.11 19.97
C GLY A 236 16.97 4.67 20.04
N MET A 237 16.89 3.95 18.91
CA MET A 237 16.60 2.52 18.88
C MET A 237 17.73 1.83 18.11
N PRO A 238 18.75 1.24 18.76
CA PRO A 238 19.98 0.82 18.08
C PRO A 238 19.77 -0.22 16.97
N GLY A 239 18.74 -1.05 17.06
CA GLY A 239 18.42 -2.05 16.05
C GLY A 239 17.72 -1.49 14.80
N PHE A 240 17.32 -0.20 14.81
CA PHE A 240 16.44 0.37 13.80
C PHE A 240 16.81 1.82 13.42
N ASP A 241 16.84 2.13 12.13
CA ASP A 241 17.24 3.46 11.63
C ASP A 241 16.07 4.31 11.11
N ARG A 242 14.94 3.69 10.78
CA ARG A 242 13.73 4.36 10.29
C ARG A 242 12.46 3.81 10.93
N TYR A 243 11.41 4.61 10.84
CA TYR A 243 10.08 4.35 11.36
C TYR A 243 9.05 4.77 10.33
N ALA A 244 8.02 3.95 10.12
CA ALA A 244 6.81 4.34 9.43
C ALA A 244 5.61 4.15 10.36
N ALA A 245 4.76 5.17 10.47
CA ALA A 245 3.45 5.02 11.08
C ALA A 245 2.55 4.30 10.07
N LEU A 246 1.90 3.22 10.50
CA LEU A 246 0.88 2.53 9.72
C LEU A 246 -0.51 2.88 10.27
N PRO A 247 -1.58 2.68 9.48
CA PRO A 247 -2.93 3.03 9.92
C PRO A 247 -3.27 2.40 11.26
N LYS A 248 -3.83 3.22 12.15
CA LYS A 248 -4.49 2.74 13.36
C LYS A 248 -5.71 1.91 12.97
N LEU A 249 -5.73 0.66 13.40
CA LEU A 249 -6.93 -0.17 13.38
C LEU A 249 -7.75 0.07 14.65
N ASP A 250 -8.88 -0.62 14.77
CA ASP A 250 -9.71 -0.55 15.98
C ASP A 250 -9.08 -1.25 17.19
N ALA A 251 -9.82 -1.33 18.29
CA ALA A 251 -9.36 -1.96 19.53
C ALA A 251 -9.17 -3.49 19.42
N GLU A 252 -9.34 -4.09 18.24
CA GLU A 252 -9.17 -5.52 18.04
C GLU A 252 -8.36 -5.83 16.78
N ALA A 253 -7.10 -5.35 16.74
CA ALA A 253 -6.09 -5.82 15.80
C ALA A 253 -5.95 -7.36 15.89
N GLN A 254 -5.89 -8.04 14.74
CA GLN A 254 -5.96 -9.50 14.63
C GLN A 254 -4.70 -10.10 14.01
N SER A 255 -4.34 -9.73 12.78
CA SER A 255 -3.21 -10.33 12.06
C SER A 255 -2.48 -9.33 11.18
N VAL A 256 -1.27 -9.69 10.74
CA VAL A 256 -0.50 -8.98 9.73
C VAL A 256 0.10 -9.99 8.76
N SER A 257 0.03 -9.68 7.47
CA SER A 257 0.66 -10.48 6.42
C SER A 257 1.48 -9.57 5.51
N THR A 258 2.58 -10.08 4.97
CA THR A 258 3.43 -9.34 4.05
C THR A 258 3.64 -10.13 2.77
N ILE A 259 3.38 -9.52 1.62
CA ILE A 259 3.59 -10.14 0.29
C ILE A 259 3.78 -9.04 -0.75
N ASP A 260 4.59 -9.26 -1.77
CA ASP A 260 4.71 -8.37 -2.93
C ASP A 260 3.53 -8.64 -3.87
N PHE A 261 2.39 -7.98 -3.71
CA PHE A 261 1.19 -8.29 -4.51
C PHE A 261 1.19 -7.61 -5.87
N ASP A 262 1.96 -6.54 -6.08
CA ASP A 262 2.02 -5.84 -7.35
C ASP A 262 3.22 -6.27 -8.23
N ASN A 263 4.07 -7.17 -7.72
CA ASN A 263 5.27 -7.71 -8.34
C ASN A 263 6.35 -6.65 -8.61
N ASP A 264 6.39 -5.57 -7.83
CA ASP A 264 7.41 -4.52 -7.95
C ASP A 264 8.75 -4.87 -7.25
N GLY A 265 8.78 -5.99 -6.52
CA GLY A 265 9.95 -6.50 -5.80
C GLY A 265 10.05 -6.00 -4.36
N LYS A 266 9.08 -5.20 -3.88
CA LYS A 266 9.00 -4.76 -2.48
C LYS A 266 7.82 -5.43 -1.80
N PRO A 267 8.00 -6.03 -0.62
CA PRO A 267 6.88 -6.56 0.13
C PRO A 267 5.88 -5.46 0.52
N ASP A 268 4.60 -5.73 0.28
CA ASP A 268 3.45 -4.94 0.74
C ASP A 268 2.93 -5.48 2.08
N ILE A 269 2.01 -4.74 2.71
CA ILE A 269 1.49 -5.07 4.06
C ILE A 269 -0.04 -5.16 4.03
N CYS A 270 -0.61 -6.21 4.62
CA CYS A 270 -2.03 -6.25 4.96
C CYS A 270 -2.23 -6.33 6.48
N LEU A 271 -2.95 -5.36 7.04
CA LEU A 271 -3.30 -5.31 8.45
C LEU A 271 -4.78 -5.64 8.64
N CYS A 272 -5.07 -6.60 9.51
CA CYS A 272 -6.45 -7.00 9.84
C CYS A 272 -6.85 -6.52 11.25
N GLY A 273 -8.05 -5.96 11.35
CA GLY A 273 -8.74 -5.63 12.59
C GLY A 273 -10.23 -5.95 12.48
N ALA A 274 -10.99 -5.83 13.57
CA ALA A 274 -12.39 -6.28 13.58
C ALA A 274 -13.31 -5.54 12.61
N ASN A 275 -13.06 -4.24 12.37
CA ASN A 275 -13.89 -3.34 11.56
C ASN A 275 -13.14 -2.75 10.37
N LYS A 276 -11.85 -3.04 10.20
CA LYS A 276 -11.07 -2.55 9.06
C LYS A 276 -10.00 -3.57 8.64
N VAL A 277 -9.84 -3.70 7.33
CA VAL A 277 -8.64 -4.24 6.69
C VAL A 277 -7.92 -3.08 6.01
N ALA A 278 -6.61 -2.96 6.23
CA ALA A 278 -5.77 -1.99 5.53
C ALA A 278 -4.76 -2.76 4.67
N LEU A 279 -4.97 -2.75 3.35
CA LEU A 279 -4.03 -3.27 2.38
C LEU A 279 -3.13 -2.12 1.92
N LEU A 280 -1.82 -2.24 2.10
CA LEU A 280 -0.85 -1.15 2.01
C LEU A 280 0.24 -1.52 1.00
N GLN A 281 0.18 -0.91 -0.18
CA GLN A 281 1.19 -1.02 -1.22
C GLN A 281 2.45 -0.25 -0.81
N ASN A 282 3.63 -0.85 -0.94
CA ASN A 282 4.91 -0.28 -0.54
C ASN A 282 5.58 0.47 -1.71
N GLY A 283 5.54 1.80 -1.65
CA GLY A 283 6.19 2.65 -2.65
C GLY A 283 7.70 2.82 -2.47
N GLY A 284 8.30 2.23 -1.42
CA GLY A 284 9.71 2.37 -1.03
C GLY A 284 10.02 3.58 -0.13
N ASP A 285 9.25 4.67 -0.27
CA ASP A 285 9.34 5.88 0.56
C ASP A 285 8.14 6.06 1.51
N GLY A 286 7.14 5.20 1.39
CA GLY A 286 5.89 5.25 2.13
C GLY A 286 4.91 4.19 1.64
N PHE A 287 3.76 4.12 2.30
CA PHE A 287 2.75 3.11 2.05
C PHE A 287 1.48 3.74 1.48
N ILE A 288 0.91 3.13 0.44
CA ILE A 288 -0.33 3.56 -0.20
C ILE A 288 -1.42 2.56 0.15
N GLU A 289 -2.46 3.01 0.85
CA GLU A 289 -3.62 2.14 1.09
C GLU A 289 -4.38 1.85 -0.23
N THR A 290 -4.46 0.56 -0.57
CA THR A 290 -5.14 -0.01 -1.72
C THR A 290 -6.55 -0.45 -1.35
N ALA A 291 -7.53 -0.04 -2.15
CA ALA A 291 -8.93 -0.37 -1.89
C ALA A 291 -9.29 -1.79 -2.34
N LEU A 292 -9.98 -2.53 -1.48
CA LEU A 292 -10.61 -3.81 -1.83
C LEU A 292 -12.08 -3.55 -2.23
N PRO A 293 -12.49 -3.87 -3.46
CA PRO A 293 -13.81 -3.48 -3.96
C PRO A 293 -14.93 -4.16 -3.17
N GLY A 294 -15.88 -3.37 -2.68
CA GLY A 294 -17.06 -3.90 -1.99
C GLY A 294 -16.80 -4.47 -0.58
N LEU A 295 -15.57 -4.40 -0.07
CA LEU A 295 -15.27 -4.79 1.31
C LEU A 295 -15.85 -3.75 2.28
N VAL A 296 -16.64 -4.23 3.24
CA VAL A 296 -17.16 -3.45 4.36
C VAL A 296 -16.79 -4.18 5.65
N GLY A 297 -16.26 -3.44 6.63
CA GLY A 297 -15.83 -4.01 7.92
C GLY A 297 -14.41 -4.57 7.88
N GLY A 298 -14.13 -5.48 8.80
CA GLY A 298 -12.81 -6.04 9.03
C GLY A 298 -12.69 -7.54 8.77
N ALA A 299 -11.54 -8.08 9.12
CA ALA A 299 -11.20 -9.49 8.98
C ALA A 299 -10.41 -9.97 10.20
N ARG A 300 -10.45 -11.27 10.45
CA ARG A 300 -9.70 -11.94 11.52
C ARG A 300 -8.43 -12.62 11.04
N ALA A 301 -8.33 -12.87 9.74
CA ALA A 301 -7.18 -13.47 9.08
C ALA A 301 -7.09 -12.99 7.62
N ALA A 302 -5.88 -12.91 7.10
CA ALA A 302 -5.58 -12.67 5.69
C ALA A 302 -4.57 -13.72 5.21
N VAL A 303 -4.93 -14.47 4.17
CA VAL A 303 -4.05 -15.48 3.57
C VAL A 303 -3.97 -15.30 2.07
N TRP A 304 -2.85 -15.71 1.50
CA TRP A 304 -2.49 -15.47 0.11
C TRP A 304 -2.14 -16.77 -0.61
N ALA A 305 -2.63 -16.90 -1.83
CA ALA A 305 -2.27 -17.96 -2.77
C ALA A 305 -2.65 -17.54 -4.19
N ASP A 306 -1.99 -18.08 -5.22
CA ASP A 306 -2.46 -17.94 -6.59
C ASP A 306 -3.65 -18.91 -6.82
N VAL A 307 -4.86 -18.50 -6.46
CA VAL A 307 -6.03 -19.38 -6.48
C VAL A 307 -6.52 -19.62 -7.89
N ASN A 308 -6.22 -18.70 -8.82
CA ASN A 308 -6.73 -18.68 -10.18
C ASN A 308 -5.67 -19.04 -11.24
N GLY A 309 -4.41 -19.25 -10.83
CA GLY A 309 -3.30 -19.72 -11.66
C GLY A 309 -2.77 -18.71 -12.66
N ASP A 310 -2.99 -17.42 -12.42
CA ASP A 310 -2.55 -16.35 -13.32
C ASP A 310 -1.14 -15.83 -13.00
N GLY A 311 -0.51 -16.37 -11.96
CA GLY A 311 0.82 -15.97 -11.53
C GLY A 311 0.82 -14.86 -10.47
N LEU A 312 -0.34 -14.38 -10.04
CA LEU A 312 -0.48 -13.32 -9.05
C LEU A 312 -1.04 -13.87 -7.73
N PRO A 313 -0.56 -13.40 -6.57
CA PRO A 313 -1.14 -13.82 -5.31
C PRO A 313 -2.51 -13.18 -5.09
N ASP A 314 -3.53 -14.01 -4.93
CA ASP A 314 -4.90 -13.64 -4.59
C ASP A 314 -5.09 -13.62 -3.06
N LEU A 315 -5.98 -12.76 -2.58
CA LEU A 315 -6.25 -12.54 -1.15
C LEU A 315 -7.53 -13.24 -0.71
N LEU A 316 -7.46 -14.06 0.33
CA LEU A 316 -8.62 -14.57 1.05
C LEU A 316 -8.66 -13.97 2.47
N LEU A 317 -9.80 -13.38 2.83
CA LEU A 317 -10.08 -12.84 4.16
C LEU A 317 -11.11 -13.71 4.90
N ALA A 318 -10.80 -14.04 6.15
CA ALA A 318 -11.78 -14.58 7.08
C ALA A 318 -12.54 -13.43 7.76
N THR A 319 -13.78 -13.15 7.31
CA THR A 319 -14.61 -12.10 7.92
C THR A 319 -15.70 -12.68 8.81
N ALA A 320 -16.23 -11.87 9.74
CA ALA A 320 -17.35 -12.27 10.58
C ALA A 320 -18.61 -12.64 9.79
N THR A 321 -18.76 -12.13 8.56
CA THR A 321 -19.92 -12.38 7.69
C THR A 321 -19.67 -13.45 6.63
N GLY A 322 -18.49 -14.07 6.61
CA GLY A 322 -18.11 -15.10 5.64
C GLY A 322 -16.78 -14.83 4.95
N PRO A 323 -16.31 -15.78 4.14
CA PRO A 323 -15.03 -15.62 3.46
C PRO A 323 -15.15 -14.57 2.34
N LYS A 324 -14.10 -13.78 2.15
CA LYS A 324 -14.00 -12.84 1.03
C LYS A 324 -12.77 -13.16 0.20
N LEU A 325 -12.99 -13.49 -1.08
CA LEU A 325 -11.92 -13.82 -2.03
C LEU A 325 -11.74 -12.66 -3.00
N PHE A 326 -10.54 -12.14 -3.08
CA PHE A 326 -10.15 -11.06 -3.98
C PHE A 326 -9.08 -11.56 -4.93
N ALA A 327 -9.44 -11.69 -6.20
CA ALA A 327 -8.47 -11.99 -7.23
C ALA A 327 -7.64 -10.75 -7.53
N ASN A 328 -6.32 -10.91 -7.57
CA ASN A 328 -5.37 -9.87 -7.91
C ASN A 328 -5.34 -9.69 -9.43
N ALA A 329 -5.58 -8.46 -9.88
CA ALA A 329 -5.58 -8.09 -11.30
C ALA A 329 -4.29 -7.40 -11.73
N GLY A 330 -3.29 -7.35 -10.85
CA GLY A 330 -1.99 -6.69 -11.04
C GLY A 330 -2.04 -5.19 -10.79
N LYS A 331 -0.86 -4.58 -10.64
CA LYS A 331 -0.68 -3.13 -10.39
C LYS A 331 -1.50 -2.63 -9.19
N GLY A 332 -1.62 -3.45 -8.15
CA GLY A 332 -2.40 -3.15 -6.94
C GLY A 332 -3.91 -3.06 -7.16
N GLN A 333 -4.45 -3.69 -8.20
CA GLN A 333 -5.90 -3.77 -8.42
C GLN A 333 -6.42 -5.15 -8.02
N PHE A 334 -7.63 -5.19 -7.44
CA PHE A 334 -8.29 -6.41 -7.01
C PHE A 334 -9.72 -6.48 -7.52
N ARG A 335 -10.25 -7.70 -7.64
CA ARG A 335 -11.63 -7.98 -8.03
C ARG A 335 -12.27 -8.93 -7.02
N ASP A 336 -13.48 -8.60 -6.56
CA ASP A 336 -14.23 -9.46 -5.65
C ASP A 336 -14.72 -10.72 -6.40
N GLU A 337 -14.18 -11.87 -6.01
CA GLU A 337 -14.55 -13.21 -6.48
C GLU A 337 -15.24 -14.04 -5.39
N SER A 338 -15.73 -13.40 -4.32
CA SER A 338 -16.41 -14.10 -3.21
C SER A 338 -17.63 -14.89 -3.67
N ALA A 339 -18.23 -14.53 -4.81
CA ALA A 339 -19.34 -15.26 -5.41
C ALA A 339 -18.96 -16.65 -5.97
N ARG A 340 -17.65 -16.94 -6.10
CA ARG A 340 -17.10 -18.24 -6.53
C ARG A 340 -17.01 -19.27 -5.41
N LEU A 341 -17.16 -18.82 -4.16
CA LEU A 341 -17.10 -19.65 -2.97
C LEU A 341 -18.47 -20.28 -2.66
N PRO A 342 -18.49 -21.45 -2.01
CA PRO A 342 -19.69 -21.98 -1.38
C PRO A 342 -20.35 -20.97 -0.43
N LYS A 343 -21.67 -21.03 -0.30
CA LYS A 343 -22.45 -20.15 0.56
C LYS A 343 -23.06 -20.94 1.72
N GLU A 344 -23.01 -20.37 2.91
CA GLU A 344 -23.72 -20.86 4.08
C GLU A 344 -24.75 -19.84 4.59
N LEU A 345 -25.69 -20.34 5.40
CA LEU A 345 -26.72 -19.51 6.03
C LEU A 345 -26.13 -18.48 7.01
N ALA A 346 -25.06 -18.86 7.71
CA ALA A 346 -24.39 -18.01 8.68
C ALA A 346 -22.91 -18.39 8.80
N TYR A 347 -22.08 -17.38 8.99
CA TYR A 347 -20.66 -17.53 9.26
C TYR A 347 -20.29 -16.83 10.57
N ASN A 348 -19.20 -17.31 11.16
CA ASN A 348 -18.46 -16.68 12.23
C ASN A 348 -16.98 -17.06 12.07
N LEU A 349 -16.40 -16.73 10.90
CA LEU A 349 -15.04 -17.17 10.59
C LEU A 349 -14.02 -16.57 11.53
N THR A 350 -13.14 -17.39 12.08
CA THR A 350 -12.08 -16.98 13.03
C THR A 350 -10.68 -17.09 12.44
N ALA A 351 -10.47 -17.99 11.49
CA ALA A 351 -9.20 -18.23 10.81
C ALA A 351 -9.45 -18.80 9.40
N ALA A 352 -8.46 -18.67 8.53
CA ALA A 352 -8.46 -19.24 7.18
C ALA A 352 -7.07 -19.75 6.83
N ALA A 353 -7.00 -20.73 5.94
CA ALA A 353 -5.76 -21.25 5.39
C ALA A 353 -5.94 -21.67 3.94
N PHE A 354 -4.85 -21.55 3.18
CA PHE A 354 -4.67 -22.26 1.93
C PHE A 354 -3.82 -23.51 2.16
N GLY A 355 -4.07 -24.55 1.37
CA GLY A 355 -3.27 -25.77 1.28
C GLY A 355 -3.68 -26.57 0.05
N ASP A 356 -2.80 -27.38 -0.52
CA ASP A 356 -3.18 -28.36 -1.54
C ASP A 356 -3.42 -29.72 -0.85
N PHE A 357 -4.63 -29.92 -0.32
CA PHE A 357 -4.90 -31.03 0.58
C PHE A 357 -5.16 -32.34 -0.16
N ASP A 358 -5.59 -32.29 -1.41
CA ASP A 358 -5.80 -33.48 -2.24
C ASP A 358 -4.68 -33.73 -3.26
N ALA A 359 -3.64 -32.90 -3.26
CA ALA A 359 -2.44 -33.00 -4.09
C ALA A 359 -2.74 -32.89 -5.59
N ASP A 360 -3.71 -32.05 -5.97
CA ASP A 360 -4.08 -31.79 -7.36
C ASP A 360 -3.32 -30.59 -7.97
N GLY A 361 -2.48 -29.92 -7.18
CA GLY A 361 -1.67 -28.77 -7.56
C GLY A 361 -2.38 -27.43 -7.44
N LYS A 362 -3.63 -27.38 -6.96
CA LYS A 362 -4.41 -26.15 -6.77
C LYS A 362 -4.57 -25.82 -5.28
N PRO A 363 -4.52 -24.54 -4.90
CA PRO A 363 -4.78 -24.16 -3.51
C PRO A 363 -6.26 -24.35 -3.15
N ASP A 364 -6.53 -25.25 -2.21
CA ASP A 364 -7.81 -25.41 -1.50
C ASP A 364 -7.89 -24.47 -0.30
N ILE A 365 -9.11 -24.26 0.22
CA ILE A 365 -9.37 -23.38 1.36
C ILE A 365 -9.83 -24.19 2.57
N LEU A 366 -9.17 -24.01 3.71
CA LEU A 366 -9.63 -24.46 5.03
C LEU A 366 -10.08 -23.26 5.87
N LEU A 367 -11.31 -23.28 6.39
CA LEU A 367 -11.88 -22.23 7.23
C LEU A 367 -12.25 -22.76 8.61
N ALA A 368 -11.93 -21.96 9.63
CA ALA A 368 -12.45 -22.16 10.98
C ALA A 368 -13.70 -21.30 11.19
N ASN A 369 -14.85 -21.93 11.46
CA ASN A 369 -16.14 -21.25 11.57
C ASN A 369 -16.63 -21.13 13.02
N GLY A 370 -15.76 -20.66 13.93
CA GLY A 370 -16.10 -20.48 15.34
C GLY A 370 -16.52 -21.79 16.01
N PHE A 371 -17.78 -21.88 16.47
CA PHE A 371 -18.40 -23.07 17.07
C PHE A 371 -19.20 -23.92 16.06
N HIS A 372 -19.02 -23.70 14.76
CA HIS A 372 -19.78 -24.38 13.69
C HIS A 372 -18.91 -25.34 12.87
N GLY A 373 -17.83 -25.82 13.47
CA GLY A 373 -16.84 -26.71 12.86
C GLY A 373 -15.97 -26.06 11.80
N LEU A 374 -15.30 -26.90 11.03
CA LEU A 374 -14.37 -26.51 9.97
C LEU A 374 -15.02 -26.66 8.60
N ARG A 375 -14.53 -25.89 7.61
CA ARG A 375 -14.91 -26.04 6.20
C ARG A 375 -13.70 -26.25 5.33
N LEU A 376 -13.76 -27.27 4.47
CA LEU A 376 -12.78 -27.50 3.43
C LEU A 376 -13.45 -27.29 2.08
N TYR A 377 -13.02 -26.26 1.36
CA TYR A 377 -13.49 -25.95 0.03
C TYR A 377 -12.39 -26.32 -0.97
N ARG A 378 -12.64 -27.37 -1.76
CA ARG A 378 -11.71 -27.88 -2.76
C ARG A 378 -11.73 -27.01 -4.01
N ASN A 379 -10.58 -26.62 -4.52
CA ASN A 379 -10.46 -25.82 -5.73
C ASN A 379 -10.62 -26.69 -6.99
N ASN A 380 -11.83 -26.77 -7.51
CA ASN A 380 -12.15 -27.51 -8.73
C ASN A 380 -12.20 -26.63 -9.97
N ARG A 381 -11.56 -25.44 -9.94
CA ARG A 381 -11.52 -24.55 -11.09
C ARG A 381 -10.93 -25.27 -12.32
N THR A 382 -11.48 -24.96 -13.48
CA THR A 382 -10.85 -25.32 -14.74
C THR A 382 -9.68 -24.37 -15.01
N GLU A 383 -8.53 -24.92 -15.41
CA GLU A 383 -7.37 -24.11 -15.73
C GLU A 383 -7.70 -23.16 -16.89
N ALA A 384 -7.47 -21.87 -16.67
CA ALA A 384 -7.46 -20.89 -17.74
C ALA A 384 -6.14 -21.01 -18.52
N PRO A 385 -6.12 -20.75 -19.84
CA PRO A 385 -4.87 -20.66 -20.59
C PRO A 385 -3.94 -19.60 -19.95
N LYS A 386 -2.65 -19.92 -19.77
CA LYS A 386 -1.66 -18.96 -19.23
C LYS A 386 -1.74 -17.64 -19.99
N VAL A 387 -1.88 -16.54 -19.25
CA VAL A 387 -1.92 -15.19 -19.81
C VAL A 387 -0.50 -14.79 -20.22
N VAL A 388 -0.25 -14.76 -21.53
CA VAL A 388 0.99 -14.20 -22.09
C VAL A 388 0.65 -12.80 -22.61
N LEU A 389 1.23 -11.76 -22.02
CA LEU A 389 0.99 -10.39 -22.48
C LEU A 389 1.70 -10.16 -23.81
N PRO A 390 1.02 -9.60 -24.82
CA PRO A 390 1.64 -9.28 -26.09
C PRO A 390 2.52 -8.05 -25.94
N LYS A 391 3.60 -8.00 -26.70
CA LYS A 391 4.26 -6.74 -27.01
C LYS A 391 3.35 -5.93 -27.93
N LEU A 392 3.10 -4.69 -27.55
CA LEU A 392 2.15 -3.83 -28.25
C LEU A 392 2.87 -2.93 -29.24
N GLY A 393 2.40 -2.92 -30.48
CA GLY A 393 2.90 -2.03 -31.54
C GLY A 393 2.32 -0.62 -31.48
N ASP A 394 2.74 0.20 -32.43
CA ASP A 394 2.21 1.55 -32.66
C ASP A 394 0.69 1.52 -32.91
N THR A 395 0.00 2.56 -32.44
CA THR A 395 -1.43 2.73 -32.67
C THR A 395 -1.70 3.71 -33.80
N TYR A 396 -2.66 3.38 -34.65
CA TYR A 396 -3.10 4.22 -35.76
C TYR A 396 -4.61 4.43 -35.70
N ALA A 397 -5.07 5.60 -36.10
CA ALA A 397 -6.49 5.88 -36.24
C ALA A 397 -6.82 6.43 -37.63
N ILE A 398 -8.01 6.13 -38.12
CA ILE A 398 -8.51 6.62 -39.41
C ILE A 398 -10.02 6.92 -39.32
N GLY A 399 -10.42 7.97 -40.01
CA GLY A 399 -11.78 8.49 -40.08
C GLY A 399 -11.75 9.84 -40.78
N MET A 400 -12.88 10.50 -41.01
CA MET A 400 -14.24 10.12 -40.63
C MET A 400 -14.88 9.28 -41.73
N PHE A 401 -15.50 8.14 -41.42
CA PHE A 401 -16.38 7.42 -42.36
C PHE A 401 -17.84 7.73 -42.07
N ARG A 402 -18.72 7.74 -43.08
CA ARG A 402 -20.14 8.03 -42.85
C ARG A 402 -21.03 7.26 -43.84
N ALA A 403 -22.01 6.56 -43.30
CA ALA A 403 -23.10 5.94 -44.03
C ALA A 403 -24.11 6.99 -44.54
N ALA A 404 -24.97 6.62 -45.48
CA ALA A 404 -26.03 7.50 -45.97
C ALA A 404 -26.91 8.02 -44.81
N ASN A 405 -27.29 7.12 -43.90
CA ASN A 405 -27.92 7.45 -42.62
C ASN A 405 -26.89 7.30 -41.48
N PRO A 406 -26.56 8.34 -40.69
CA PRO A 406 -25.63 8.25 -39.57
C PRO A 406 -25.96 7.16 -38.55
N ALA A 407 -27.24 6.85 -38.34
CA ALA A 407 -27.67 5.78 -37.44
C ALA A 407 -27.22 4.38 -37.91
N GLU A 408 -26.86 4.26 -39.20
CA GLU A 408 -26.38 3.01 -39.80
C GLU A 408 -24.86 2.89 -39.78
N ASN A 409 -24.11 3.90 -39.33
CA ASN A 409 -22.64 3.89 -39.30
C ASN A 409 -22.06 2.61 -38.68
N PHE A 410 -22.74 2.05 -37.68
CA PHE A 410 -22.33 0.82 -37.03
C PHE A 410 -22.48 -0.40 -37.95
N LYS A 411 -23.63 -0.49 -38.65
CA LYS A 411 -24.01 -1.61 -39.52
C LYS A 411 -23.37 -1.54 -40.90
N THR A 412 -23.06 -0.34 -41.39
CA THR A 412 -22.39 -0.14 -42.67
C THR A 412 -20.96 -0.65 -42.61
N GLU A 413 -20.65 -1.60 -43.47
CA GLU A 413 -19.29 -2.10 -43.66
C GLU A 413 -18.49 -1.10 -44.52
N PHE A 414 -17.40 -0.58 -43.97
CA PHE A 414 -16.48 0.29 -44.71
C PHE A 414 -15.28 -0.51 -45.22
N PRO A 415 -14.63 -0.12 -46.35
CA PRO A 415 -13.54 -0.88 -46.97
C PRO A 415 -12.39 -1.26 -46.01
N ILE A 416 -12.17 -0.42 -45.01
CA ILE A 416 -11.15 -0.58 -43.97
C ILE A 416 -11.32 -1.86 -43.13
N GLU A 417 -12.53 -2.43 -43.07
CA GLU A 417 -12.80 -3.68 -42.34
C GLU A 417 -12.25 -4.91 -43.08
N LYS A 418 -11.99 -4.80 -44.39
CA LYS A 418 -11.52 -5.89 -45.25
C LYS A 418 -10.09 -5.72 -45.75
N ASP A 419 -9.64 -4.48 -45.85
CA ASP A 419 -8.32 -4.17 -46.38
C ASP A 419 -7.21 -4.49 -45.38
N LYS A 420 -6.08 -5.01 -45.90
CA LYS A 420 -4.86 -5.11 -45.11
C LYS A 420 -4.40 -3.71 -44.68
N PHE A 421 -3.97 -3.58 -43.42
CA PHE A 421 -3.44 -2.31 -42.92
C PHE A 421 -2.22 -1.85 -43.75
N THR A 422 -2.36 -0.65 -44.32
CA THR A 422 -1.32 0.06 -45.08
C THR A 422 -1.41 1.54 -44.69
N PRO A 423 -0.46 2.08 -43.93
CA PRO A 423 -0.59 3.42 -43.34
C PRO A 423 -0.70 4.55 -44.38
N GLU A 424 -0.08 4.38 -45.55
CA GLU A 424 -0.05 5.38 -46.62
C GLU A 424 -1.31 5.34 -47.52
N LYS A 425 -2.13 4.30 -47.41
CA LYS A 425 -3.31 4.11 -48.28
C LYS A 425 -4.38 5.15 -47.95
N GLU A 426 -4.88 5.79 -49.00
CA GLU A 426 -5.94 6.79 -48.92
C GLU A 426 -7.32 6.15 -49.15
N TYR A 427 -8.31 6.57 -48.36
CA TYR A 427 -9.68 6.09 -48.41
C TYR A 427 -10.66 7.24 -48.61
N LYS A 428 -11.84 6.94 -49.13
CA LYS A 428 -12.96 7.90 -49.19
C LYS A 428 -13.68 7.91 -47.85
N GLY A 429 -13.58 9.02 -47.14
CA GLY A 429 -14.29 9.29 -45.91
C GLY A 429 -15.64 9.96 -46.13
N LYS A 430 -16.10 10.65 -45.08
CA LYS A 430 -17.36 11.41 -45.03
C LYS A 430 -17.37 12.48 -46.12
N ARG A 431 -18.41 12.47 -46.98
CA ARG A 431 -18.55 13.35 -48.15
C ARG A 431 -17.41 13.20 -49.17
N ASP A 432 -16.91 11.98 -49.35
CA ASP A 432 -15.81 11.65 -50.27
C ASP A 432 -14.47 12.35 -49.98
N MET A 433 -14.32 12.94 -48.79
CA MET A 433 -13.04 13.54 -48.38
C MET A 433 -11.96 12.45 -48.23
N PRO A 434 -10.74 12.67 -48.74
CA PRO A 434 -9.66 11.71 -48.58
C PRO A 434 -9.24 11.60 -47.11
N VAL A 435 -9.13 10.37 -46.61
CA VAL A 435 -8.68 10.08 -45.24
C VAL A 435 -7.56 9.04 -45.26
N LYS A 436 -6.61 9.16 -44.32
CA LYS A 436 -5.45 8.28 -44.17
C LYS A 436 -5.30 7.86 -42.72
N TRP A 437 -4.56 6.77 -42.50
CA TRP A 437 -4.14 6.40 -41.16
C TRP A 437 -3.21 7.46 -40.59
N ALA A 438 -3.51 7.90 -39.38
CA ALA A 438 -2.65 8.77 -38.59
C ALA A 438 -2.11 7.97 -37.41
N LYS A 439 -0.80 7.99 -37.20
CA LYS A 439 -0.20 7.45 -35.97
C LYS A 439 -0.72 8.26 -34.78
N LYS A 440 -1.14 7.58 -33.72
CA LYS A 440 -1.67 8.16 -32.49
C LYS A 440 -0.89 7.66 -31.30
N GLU A 441 -0.60 8.56 -30.37
CA GLU A 441 -0.02 8.22 -29.07
C GLU A 441 -1.14 8.08 -28.07
N PHE A 442 -1.48 6.84 -27.75
CA PHE A 442 -2.47 6.50 -26.75
C PHE A 442 -1.80 5.76 -25.60
N LYS A 443 -2.20 6.08 -24.38
CA LYS A 443 -1.73 5.40 -23.19
C LYS A 443 -2.73 4.31 -22.78
N ASP A 444 -2.25 3.07 -22.72
CA ASP A 444 -3.08 1.93 -22.37
C ASP A 444 -3.63 2.07 -20.94
N GLY A 445 -4.92 1.78 -20.77
CA GLY A 445 -5.67 2.01 -19.53
C GLY A 445 -6.25 3.42 -19.39
N GLU A 446 -5.92 4.36 -20.27
CA GLU A 446 -6.46 5.73 -20.24
C GLU A 446 -7.45 5.99 -21.38
N ALA A 447 -8.32 6.98 -21.18
CA ALA A 447 -9.32 7.38 -22.17
C ALA A 447 -8.64 8.09 -23.35
N SER A 448 -8.68 7.45 -24.51
CA SER A 448 -8.19 7.98 -25.78
C SER A 448 -9.31 8.76 -26.47
N ASN A 449 -9.08 10.05 -26.71
CA ASN A 449 -10.04 10.94 -27.37
C ASN A 449 -9.64 11.19 -28.82
N LEU A 450 -10.57 10.91 -29.73
CA LEU A 450 -10.47 11.05 -31.18
C LEU A 450 -11.45 12.12 -31.70
N ALA A 451 -11.54 13.24 -31.00
CA ALA A 451 -12.41 14.38 -31.35
C ALA A 451 -12.12 14.94 -32.76
N ASP A 452 -10.87 14.83 -33.23
CA ASP A 452 -10.46 15.24 -34.57
C ASP A 452 -11.15 14.42 -35.68
N LEU A 453 -11.65 13.22 -35.36
CA LEU A 453 -12.42 12.38 -36.26
C LEU A 453 -13.94 12.63 -36.22
N GLY A 454 -14.36 13.66 -35.49
CA GLY A 454 -15.70 14.28 -35.48
C GLY A 454 -16.89 13.37 -35.13
N ALA A 455 -18.05 13.98 -34.84
CA ALA A 455 -19.29 13.26 -34.54
C ALA A 455 -20.02 12.76 -35.82
N ASN A 456 -21.05 11.93 -35.63
CA ASN A 456 -21.87 11.37 -36.71
C ASN A 456 -21.02 10.62 -37.76
N SER A 457 -20.06 9.81 -37.31
CA SER A 457 -19.13 9.06 -38.14
C SER A 457 -18.78 7.70 -37.54
N ALA A 458 -18.19 6.84 -38.37
CA ALA A 458 -17.39 5.71 -37.92
C ALA A 458 -15.90 6.09 -37.97
N ALA A 459 -15.17 5.66 -36.94
CA ALA A 459 -13.71 5.77 -36.83
C ALA A 459 -13.13 4.40 -36.52
N TYR A 460 -11.88 4.18 -36.94
CA TYR A 460 -11.18 2.93 -36.74
C TYR A 460 -9.87 3.17 -36.04
N VAL A 461 -9.52 2.26 -35.15
CA VAL A 461 -8.20 2.17 -34.53
C VAL A 461 -7.58 0.84 -34.91
N PHE A 462 -6.31 0.88 -35.32
CA PHE A 462 -5.50 -0.28 -35.65
C PHE A 462 -4.29 -0.37 -34.71
N ARG A 463 -3.92 -1.60 -34.34
CA ARG A 463 -2.69 -1.91 -33.61
C ARG A 463 -2.15 -3.29 -33.97
N GLU A 464 -0.83 -3.43 -33.96
CA GLU A 464 -0.17 -4.74 -34.04
C GLU A 464 0.08 -5.30 -32.63
N LEU A 465 -0.10 -6.60 -32.46
CA LEU A 465 0.15 -7.35 -31.23
C LEU A 465 1.17 -8.44 -31.54
N GLU A 466 2.24 -8.56 -30.75
CA GLU A 466 3.29 -9.57 -30.95
C GLU A 466 3.40 -10.50 -29.75
N MET A 467 3.23 -11.80 -29.98
CA MET A 467 3.27 -12.85 -28.96
C MET A 467 4.54 -13.68 -29.06
N SER A 468 5.18 -13.98 -27.93
CA SER A 468 6.32 -14.92 -27.87
C SER A 468 5.90 -16.38 -28.06
N ALA A 469 4.66 -16.72 -27.70
CA ALA A 469 4.03 -18.02 -27.90
C ALA A 469 2.52 -17.84 -28.11
N ALA A 470 1.85 -18.81 -28.75
CA ALA A 470 0.40 -18.74 -28.92
C ALA A 470 -0.30 -18.72 -27.55
N GLY A 471 -1.32 -17.89 -27.39
CA GLY A 471 -1.97 -17.69 -26.10
C GLY A 471 -3.25 -16.87 -26.16
N VAL A 472 -3.85 -16.67 -24.99
CA VAL A 472 -5.04 -15.84 -24.81
C VAL A 472 -4.64 -14.57 -24.08
N VAL A 473 -4.96 -13.42 -24.67
CA VAL A 473 -4.69 -12.10 -24.09
C VAL A 473 -6.00 -11.51 -23.57
N PRO A 474 -6.17 -11.35 -22.25
CA PRO A 474 -7.30 -10.62 -21.72
C PRO A 474 -7.12 -9.13 -21.98
N VAL A 475 -8.16 -8.50 -22.49
CA VAL A 475 -8.20 -7.07 -22.79
C VAL A 475 -9.49 -6.46 -22.29
N THR A 476 -9.43 -5.22 -21.83
CA THR A 476 -10.61 -4.44 -21.45
C THR A 476 -10.77 -3.27 -22.40
N PHE A 477 -12.00 -3.09 -22.91
CA PHE A 477 -12.41 -1.96 -23.71
C PHE A 477 -13.48 -1.16 -22.97
N THR A 478 -13.37 0.16 -22.91
CA THR A 478 -14.53 1.01 -22.56
C THR A 478 -14.82 1.90 -23.73
N CYS A 479 -16.03 1.83 -24.30
CA CYS A 479 -16.48 2.77 -25.33
C CYS A 479 -17.94 3.09 -25.07
N ALA A 480 -18.25 4.36 -24.80
CA ALA A 480 -19.60 4.81 -24.47
C ALA A 480 -20.57 4.75 -25.65
N ASN A 481 -20.14 4.27 -26.81
CA ASN A 481 -20.91 4.19 -28.05
C ASN A 481 -20.78 2.80 -28.68
N PRO A 482 -21.59 2.48 -29.72
CA PRO A 482 -21.49 1.19 -30.40
C PRO A 482 -20.09 0.97 -31.00
N PHE A 483 -19.50 -0.20 -30.71
CA PHE A 483 -18.17 -0.56 -31.18
C PHE A 483 -18.06 -2.06 -31.56
N ALA A 484 -17.07 -2.38 -32.39
CA ALA A 484 -16.78 -3.74 -32.81
C ALA A 484 -15.27 -3.96 -32.85
N VAL A 485 -14.84 -5.21 -32.65
CA VAL A 485 -13.43 -5.58 -32.56
C VAL A 485 -13.14 -6.75 -33.49
N TRP A 486 -12.04 -6.65 -34.23
CA TRP A 486 -11.50 -7.71 -35.08
C TRP A 486 -10.09 -8.06 -34.67
N VAL A 487 -9.77 -9.35 -34.77
CA VAL A 487 -8.41 -9.89 -34.64
C VAL A 487 -8.08 -10.65 -35.91
N ASN A 488 -6.95 -10.32 -36.55
CA ASN A 488 -6.52 -10.96 -37.80
C ASN A 488 -7.61 -10.99 -38.90
N GLY A 489 -8.45 -9.95 -38.94
CA GLY A 489 -9.57 -9.82 -39.89
C GLY A 489 -10.86 -10.56 -39.47
N GLU A 490 -10.85 -11.33 -38.39
CA GLU A 490 -12.04 -11.99 -37.84
C GLU A 490 -12.72 -11.10 -36.79
N LYS A 491 -14.02 -10.85 -36.93
CA LYS A 491 -14.80 -10.07 -35.96
C LYS A 491 -15.08 -10.91 -34.72
N ILE A 492 -14.50 -10.53 -33.59
CA ILE A 492 -14.62 -11.27 -32.32
C ILE A 492 -15.61 -10.65 -31.34
N HIS A 493 -15.98 -9.38 -31.54
CA HIS A 493 -16.93 -8.68 -30.68
C HIS A 493 -17.72 -7.63 -31.46
N SER A 494 -18.98 -7.44 -31.08
CA SER A 494 -19.88 -6.44 -31.66
C SER A 494 -20.88 -5.99 -30.60
N GLN A 495 -20.96 -4.69 -30.39
CA GLN A 495 -21.89 -4.08 -29.44
C GLN A 495 -22.64 -2.93 -30.13
N GLU A 496 -23.94 -3.14 -30.40
CA GLU A 496 -24.77 -2.14 -31.09
C GLU A 496 -25.35 -1.07 -30.16
N ALA A 497 -25.33 -1.30 -28.84
CA ALA A 497 -25.90 -0.39 -27.84
C ALA A 497 -24.79 0.31 -27.05
N ALA A 498 -24.93 1.63 -26.88
CA ALA A 498 -24.08 2.41 -25.99
C ALA A 498 -24.14 1.87 -24.55
N LYS A 499 -22.99 1.58 -23.93
CA LYS A 499 -22.88 1.26 -22.51
C LYS A 499 -21.66 1.97 -21.91
N PRO A 500 -21.78 2.54 -20.70
CA PRO A 500 -20.65 3.17 -20.04
C PRO A 500 -19.72 2.17 -19.34
N GLU A 501 -20.13 0.91 -19.18
CA GLU A 501 -19.31 -0.10 -18.47
C GLU A 501 -18.18 -0.66 -19.35
N PRO A 502 -17.01 -0.97 -18.76
CA PRO A 502 -15.95 -1.70 -19.44
C PRO A 502 -16.39 -3.11 -19.88
N VAL A 503 -15.91 -3.54 -21.04
CA VAL A 503 -16.11 -4.86 -21.63
C VAL A 503 -14.78 -5.61 -21.63
N GLY A 504 -14.71 -6.71 -20.89
CA GLY A 504 -13.59 -7.65 -20.95
C GLY A 504 -13.72 -8.62 -22.12
N LEU A 505 -12.68 -8.75 -22.94
CA LEU A 505 -12.56 -9.72 -24.04
C LEU A 505 -11.29 -10.57 -23.88
N ALA A 506 -11.31 -11.76 -24.47
CA ALA A 506 -10.17 -12.67 -24.52
C ALA A 506 -9.71 -12.83 -25.97
N LEU A 507 -8.59 -12.20 -26.33
CA LEU A 507 -8.03 -12.27 -27.69
C LEU A 507 -7.22 -13.56 -27.83
N LYS A 508 -7.64 -14.47 -28.72
CA LYS A 508 -6.84 -15.66 -29.05
C LYS A 508 -5.80 -15.28 -30.11
N LEU A 509 -4.52 -15.29 -29.74
CA LEU A 509 -3.42 -14.85 -30.61
C LEU A 509 -2.45 -16.01 -30.89
N PRO A 510 -2.06 -16.26 -32.15
CA PRO A 510 -0.94 -17.16 -32.47
C PRO A 510 0.40 -16.57 -32.01
N ALA A 511 1.45 -17.40 -31.98
CA ALA A 511 2.82 -16.91 -31.83
C ALA A 511 3.19 -15.98 -33.00
N GLY A 512 3.95 -14.92 -32.71
CA GLY A 512 4.30 -13.88 -33.68
C GLY A 512 3.26 -12.75 -33.74
N LYS A 513 3.18 -12.09 -34.89
CA LYS A 513 2.38 -10.87 -35.08
C LYS A 513 0.92 -11.16 -35.40
N SER A 514 0.04 -10.41 -34.76
CA SER A 514 -1.40 -10.36 -35.01
C SER A 514 -1.86 -8.92 -35.16
N THR A 515 -3.00 -8.71 -35.82
CA THR A 515 -3.61 -7.38 -35.98
C THR A 515 -4.86 -7.23 -35.14
N LEU A 516 -5.03 -6.06 -34.54
CA LEU A 516 -6.23 -5.64 -33.82
C LEU A 516 -6.84 -4.44 -34.56
N LEU A 517 -8.12 -4.53 -34.89
CA LEU A 517 -8.90 -3.43 -35.48
C LEU A 517 -10.14 -3.18 -34.62
N ILE A 518 -10.41 -1.91 -34.32
CA ILE A 518 -11.54 -1.49 -33.49
C ILE A 518 -12.34 -0.47 -34.28
N LYS A 519 -13.63 -0.73 -34.50
CA LYS A 519 -14.57 0.24 -35.05
C LYS A 519 -15.31 0.91 -33.92
N MET A 520 -15.38 2.23 -33.94
CA MET A 520 -16.21 3.02 -33.04
C MET A 520 -17.13 3.89 -33.86
N THR A 521 -18.37 4.03 -33.41
CA THR A 521 -19.34 4.90 -34.05
C THR A 521 -19.88 5.88 -33.06
N ASN A 522 -20.19 7.10 -33.50
CA ASN A 522 -20.72 8.11 -32.60
C ASN A 522 -21.90 8.84 -33.22
N ALA A 523 -22.96 9.04 -32.43
CA ALA A 523 -24.13 9.81 -32.82
C ALA A 523 -23.89 11.31 -32.64
N ASP A 524 -23.40 11.78 -31.49
CA ASP A 524 -23.37 13.21 -31.16
C ASP A 524 -22.16 13.67 -30.30
N GLN A 525 -21.31 12.74 -29.86
CA GLN A 525 -20.14 12.99 -29.01
C GLN A 525 -18.81 12.81 -29.79
N PRO A 526 -17.64 13.15 -29.19
CA PRO A 526 -16.34 12.71 -29.70
C PRO A 526 -16.09 11.22 -29.44
N HIS A 527 -15.30 10.57 -30.31
CA HIS A 527 -14.88 9.18 -30.15
C HIS A 527 -14.00 9.06 -28.90
N VAL A 528 -14.48 8.38 -27.86
CA VAL A 528 -13.71 8.10 -26.65
C VAL A 528 -13.70 6.61 -26.41
N TYR A 529 -12.51 6.05 -26.21
CA TYR A 529 -12.37 4.67 -25.79
C TYR A 529 -11.18 4.44 -24.86
N THR A 530 -11.21 3.39 -24.04
CA THR A 530 -10.03 2.87 -23.32
C THR A 530 -9.68 1.49 -23.87
N PHE A 531 -8.38 1.15 -23.89
CA PHE A 531 -7.87 -0.20 -24.15
C PHE A 531 -6.82 -0.53 -23.09
N ALA A 532 -6.94 -1.68 -22.44
CA ALA A 532 -5.95 -2.17 -21.48
C ALA A 532 -5.74 -3.68 -21.66
N THR A 533 -4.49 -4.13 -21.73
CA THR A 533 -4.12 -5.54 -21.61
C THR A 533 -3.96 -5.94 -20.15
N GLY A 534 -4.20 -7.22 -19.82
CA GLY A 534 -3.78 -7.79 -18.54
C GLY A 534 -4.77 -7.63 -17.38
N LEU A 535 -5.92 -6.99 -17.59
CA LEU A 535 -7.05 -7.16 -16.68
C LEU A 535 -7.72 -8.47 -17.06
N SER A 536 -7.49 -9.55 -16.31
CA SER A 536 -8.17 -10.81 -16.58
C SER A 536 -9.69 -10.55 -16.65
N ALA A 537 -10.30 -10.89 -17.79
CA ALA A 537 -11.70 -11.30 -17.72
C ALA A 537 -11.71 -12.39 -16.66
N GLY A 538 -12.52 -12.21 -15.60
CA GLY A 538 -12.44 -13.12 -14.46
C GLY A 538 -12.41 -14.57 -14.90
N GLY A 539 -11.73 -15.43 -14.12
CA GLY A 539 -11.60 -16.84 -14.46
C GLY A 539 -12.95 -17.47 -14.84
N PRO A 540 -12.93 -18.63 -15.54
CA PRO A 540 -14.10 -19.20 -16.21
C PRO A 540 -15.38 -19.12 -15.35
N PRO A 541 -16.54 -18.80 -15.95
CA PRO A 541 -17.79 -18.63 -15.21
C PRO A 541 -18.16 -19.90 -14.42
N GLY A 542 -18.79 -19.71 -13.27
CA GLY A 542 -19.18 -20.81 -12.35
C GLY A 542 -18.46 -20.77 -11.00
N PRO A 543 -18.84 -21.64 -10.05
CA PRO A 543 -18.08 -21.80 -8.81
C PRO A 543 -16.66 -22.28 -9.13
N TRP A 544 -15.69 -21.87 -8.32
CA TRP A 544 -14.33 -22.43 -8.37
C TRP A 544 -14.11 -23.49 -7.32
N PHE A 545 -14.96 -23.50 -6.30
CA PHE A 545 -14.77 -24.34 -5.14
C PHE A 545 -16.01 -25.19 -4.85
N ASP A 546 -15.76 -26.46 -4.55
CA ASP A 546 -16.77 -27.36 -4.02
C ASP A 546 -16.57 -27.53 -2.51
N ASP A 547 -17.67 -27.53 -1.75
CA ASP A 547 -17.62 -27.86 -0.34
C ASP A 547 -17.47 -29.37 -0.16
N VAL A 548 -16.30 -29.81 0.29
CA VAL A 548 -15.97 -31.22 0.54
C VAL A 548 -15.84 -31.52 2.04
N SER A 549 -16.30 -30.61 2.90
CA SER A 549 -16.08 -30.67 4.34
C SER A 549 -16.49 -32.01 4.96
N GLU A 550 -17.73 -32.45 4.72
CA GLU A 550 -18.25 -33.70 5.31
C GLU A 550 -17.51 -34.94 4.78
N ALA A 551 -17.18 -34.94 3.49
CA ALA A 551 -16.44 -36.04 2.87
C ALA A 551 -15.05 -36.23 3.51
N TRP A 552 -14.44 -35.14 3.98
CA TRP A 552 -13.14 -35.13 4.66
C TRP A 552 -13.24 -35.26 6.18
N GLY A 553 -14.44 -35.53 6.73
CA GLY A 553 -14.69 -35.69 8.15
C GLY A 553 -14.78 -34.36 8.93
N LEU A 554 -14.88 -33.24 8.23
CA LEU A 554 -15.11 -31.90 8.77
C LEU A 554 -16.60 -31.53 8.67
N GLY A 555 -16.92 -30.24 8.66
CA GLY A 555 -18.30 -29.76 8.54
C GLY A 555 -18.98 -29.49 9.90
N PRO A 556 -20.28 -29.17 9.88
CA PRO A 556 -21.04 -28.78 11.08
C PRO A 556 -21.11 -29.84 12.18
N ASN A 557 -20.97 -31.12 11.80
CA ASN A 557 -21.03 -32.28 12.70
C ASN A 557 -19.72 -33.08 12.70
N GLY A 558 -18.66 -32.53 12.09
CA GLY A 558 -17.38 -33.20 11.92
C GLY A 558 -16.42 -32.97 13.07
N LEU A 559 -15.15 -33.20 12.80
CA LEU A 559 -14.05 -32.94 13.73
C LEU A 559 -14.07 -31.49 14.21
N ALA A 560 -13.87 -31.32 15.52
CA ALA A 560 -13.85 -30.03 16.21
C ALA A 560 -15.12 -29.17 16.03
N SER A 561 -16.28 -29.78 15.77
CA SER A 561 -17.55 -29.08 15.63
C SER A 561 -18.10 -28.49 16.94
N ASP A 562 -17.67 -29.00 18.09
CA ASP A 562 -18.14 -28.63 19.42
C ASP A 562 -17.19 -27.67 20.17
N VAL A 563 -16.06 -27.33 19.57
CA VAL A 563 -15.05 -26.44 20.15
C VAL A 563 -14.89 -25.17 19.32
N LYS A 564 -14.66 -24.04 19.99
CA LYS A 564 -14.36 -22.79 19.30
C LYS A 564 -12.94 -22.82 18.75
N ALA A 565 -12.82 -22.71 17.43
CA ALA A 565 -11.55 -22.51 16.76
C ALA A 565 -11.13 -21.02 16.74
N ASP A 566 -9.86 -20.72 17.01
CA ASP A 566 -9.30 -19.36 17.02
C ASP A 566 -8.19 -19.14 15.97
N SER A 567 -7.44 -20.18 15.62
CA SER A 567 -6.32 -20.11 14.67
C SER A 567 -6.17 -21.39 13.87
N LEU A 568 -5.59 -21.27 12.67
CA LEU A 568 -5.20 -22.38 11.81
C LEU A 568 -3.75 -22.18 11.37
N ALA A 569 -2.98 -23.27 11.36
CA ALA A 569 -1.67 -23.31 10.72
C ALA A 569 -1.55 -24.62 9.95
N VAL A 570 -1.07 -24.57 8.72
CA VAL A 570 -0.98 -25.67 7.76
C VAL A 570 0.47 -25.89 7.41
N ALA A 571 0.96 -27.11 7.56
CA ALA A 571 2.31 -27.54 7.20
C ALA A 571 2.33 -29.06 7.08
N ASP A 572 3.34 -29.63 6.43
CA ASP A 572 3.63 -31.07 6.50
C ASP A 572 4.31 -31.36 7.85
N PHE A 573 3.53 -31.69 8.89
CA PHE A 573 4.05 -31.89 10.24
C PHE A 573 4.64 -33.29 10.45
N ASN A 574 4.21 -34.28 9.68
CA ASN A 574 4.63 -35.68 9.80
C ASN A 574 5.62 -36.14 8.71
N GLY A 575 6.01 -35.24 7.81
CA GLY A 575 7.00 -35.49 6.76
C GLY A 575 6.51 -36.39 5.64
N ASP A 576 5.20 -36.59 5.49
CA ASP A 576 4.61 -37.47 4.47
C ASP A 576 4.33 -36.79 3.13
N GLY A 577 4.65 -35.49 3.04
CA GLY A 577 4.46 -34.64 1.87
C GLY A 577 3.09 -34.00 1.78
N LYS A 578 2.13 -34.33 2.66
CA LYS A 578 0.78 -33.80 2.60
C LYS A 578 0.58 -32.71 3.64
N PRO A 579 -0.18 -31.65 3.32
CA PRO A 579 -0.46 -30.62 4.30
C PRO A 579 -1.36 -31.16 5.42
N ASP A 580 -0.83 -31.11 6.64
CA ASP A 580 -1.54 -31.30 7.90
C ASP A 580 -2.00 -29.93 8.43
N PHE A 581 -2.79 -29.91 9.51
CA PHE A 581 -3.08 -28.64 10.18
C PHE A 581 -3.14 -28.71 11.71
N LEU A 582 -2.62 -27.66 12.33
CA LEU A 582 -2.78 -27.35 13.74
C LEU A 582 -3.98 -26.41 13.92
N LEU A 583 -4.97 -26.86 14.70
CA LEU A 583 -6.12 -26.08 15.10
C LEU A 583 -5.91 -25.51 16.50
N GLY A 584 -6.01 -24.18 16.62
CA GLY A 584 -6.12 -23.49 17.90
C GLY A 584 -7.54 -23.60 18.46
N ALA A 585 -7.90 -24.75 19.05
CA ALA A 585 -9.17 -24.95 19.75
C ALA A 585 -8.95 -25.79 21.01
N GLY A 586 -9.66 -25.48 22.10
CA GLY A 586 -9.53 -26.20 23.38
C GLY A 586 -8.10 -26.14 23.96
N THR A 587 -7.35 -27.23 23.82
CA THR A 587 -5.94 -27.31 24.23
C THR A 587 -4.95 -27.32 23.06
N GLY A 588 -5.42 -27.03 21.85
CA GLY A 588 -4.69 -27.26 20.60
C GLY A 588 -4.87 -28.70 20.10
N ALA A 589 -5.05 -28.87 18.80
CA ALA A 589 -5.21 -30.18 18.17
C ALA A 589 -4.52 -30.23 16.81
N LEU A 590 -3.66 -31.22 16.60
CA LEU A 590 -3.05 -31.53 15.30
C LEU A 590 -3.92 -32.54 14.57
N PHE A 591 -4.18 -32.28 13.29
CA PHE A 591 -4.89 -33.16 12.39
C PHE A 591 -4.00 -33.52 11.21
N VAL A 592 -3.87 -34.83 10.96
CA VAL A 592 -3.04 -35.36 9.89
C VAL A 592 -3.89 -35.71 8.68
N ASN A 593 -3.39 -35.37 7.49
CA ASN A 593 -4.02 -35.67 6.22
C ASN A 593 -3.75 -37.12 5.80
N GLN A 594 -4.81 -37.93 5.74
CA GLN A 594 -4.74 -39.32 5.28
C GLN A 594 -5.39 -39.51 3.91
N SER A 595 -5.16 -38.58 2.99
CA SER A 595 -5.61 -38.63 1.59
C SER A 595 -7.11 -38.87 1.45
N GLY A 596 -7.90 -37.80 1.62
CA GLY A 596 -9.36 -37.84 1.54
C GLY A 596 -10.06 -37.74 2.89
N LYS A 597 -9.30 -37.68 3.99
CA LYS A 597 -9.83 -37.46 5.34
C LYS A 597 -8.76 -36.91 6.27
N PHE A 598 -9.16 -36.05 7.21
CA PHE A 598 -8.33 -35.68 8.34
C PHE A 598 -8.57 -36.57 9.55
N VAL A 599 -7.51 -36.88 10.29
CA VAL A 599 -7.60 -37.62 11.55
C VAL A 599 -6.86 -36.89 12.67
N PRO A 600 -7.38 -36.85 13.90
CA PRO A 600 -6.65 -36.28 15.04
C PRO A 600 -5.37 -37.06 15.34
N LYS A 601 -4.25 -36.36 15.51
CA LYS A 601 -2.99 -36.92 16.01
C LYS A 601 -2.95 -36.81 17.54
N ALA A 602 -3.66 -37.70 18.21
CA ALA A 602 -3.84 -37.65 19.67
C ALA A 602 -2.52 -37.77 20.47
N ASP A 603 -1.51 -38.43 19.91
CA ASP A 603 -0.17 -38.60 20.50
C ASP A 603 0.84 -37.55 20.01
N ALA A 604 0.37 -36.39 19.50
CA ALA A 604 1.23 -35.29 19.08
C ALA A 604 1.95 -34.59 20.24
N ASN A 605 1.51 -34.79 21.49
CA ASN A 605 2.04 -34.12 22.70
C ASN A 605 1.92 -32.58 22.68
N ILE A 606 0.90 -32.06 22.00
CA ILE A 606 0.57 -30.63 22.00
C ILE A 606 -0.48 -30.36 23.07
N SER A 607 -0.20 -29.41 23.96
CA SER A 607 -1.18 -28.93 24.95
C SER A 607 -0.84 -27.50 25.38
N TYR A 608 -1.77 -26.57 25.19
CA TYR A 608 -1.64 -25.17 25.58
C TYR A 608 -3.01 -24.52 25.80
N LYS A 609 -3.09 -23.32 26.39
CA LYS A 609 -4.35 -22.59 26.48
C LYS A 609 -4.60 -21.81 25.19
N THR A 610 -5.74 -22.03 24.55
CA THR A 610 -6.17 -21.28 23.36
C THR A 610 -6.87 -19.96 23.72
N GLY A 611 -7.21 -19.16 22.71
CA GLY A 611 -7.85 -17.86 22.87
C GLY A 611 -6.85 -16.71 23.01
N LYS A 612 -6.84 -15.81 22.02
CA LYS A 612 -5.87 -14.70 21.90
C LYS A 612 -4.40 -15.12 21.87
N VAL A 613 -4.13 -16.32 21.38
CA VAL A 613 -2.79 -16.90 21.22
C VAL A 613 -2.66 -17.41 19.79
N GLY A 614 -1.63 -16.95 19.09
CA GLY A 614 -1.26 -17.44 17.76
C GLY A 614 0.00 -18.29 17.81
N PRO A 615 -0.06 -19.62 17.57
CA PRO A 615 1.12 -20.43 17.34
C PRO A 615 1.89 -19.96 16.10
N SER A 616 3.22 -19.94 16.17
CA SER A 616 4.11 -19.57 15.07
C SER A 616 5.00 -20.74 14.67
N LEU A 617 5.02 -21.07 13.38
CA LEU A 617 5.78 -22.20 12.83
C LEU A 617 7.18 -21.76 12.38
N CYS A 618 8.17 -22.65 12.52
CA CYS A 618 9.55 -22.45 12.05
C CYS A 618 10.31 -23.78 12.01
N ASP A 619 11.52 -23.81 11.43
CA ASP A 619 12.53 -24.84 11.67
C ASP A 619 13.67 -24.15 12.46
N PHE A 620 13.60 -24.14 13.80
CA PHE A 620 14.49 -23.26 14.59
C PHE A 620 15.89 -23.86 14.80
N ASP A 621 16.05 -25.17 14.62
CA ASP A 621 17.33 -25.84 14.80
C ASP A 621 17.94 -26.40 13.51
N GLY A 622 17.26 -26.23 12.37
CA GLY A 622 17.76 -26.53 11.04
C GLY A 622 17.77 -28.02 10.73
N ASP A 623 16.94 -28.82 11.42
CA ASP A 623 16.83 -30.26 11.17
C ASP A 623 15.86 -30.61 10.02
N GLY A 624 15.15 -29.61 9.49
CA GLY A 624 14.22 -29.75 8.38
C GLY A 624 12.80 -30.18 8.80
N HIS A 625 12.50 -30.17 10.10
CA HIS A 625 11.17 -30.43 10.64
C HIS A 625 10.50 -29.12 11.08
N THR A 626 9.18 -29.06 10.91
CA THR A 626 8.42 -27.86 11.32
C THR A 626 8.13 -27.91 12.82
N ASP A 627 8.79 -27.04 13.57
CA ASP A 627 8.62 -26.76 14.99
C ASP A 627 7.55 -25.70 15.25
N ILE A 628 7.19 -25.53 16.53
CA ILE A 628 6.13 -24.60 16.95
C ILE A 628 6.58 -23.81 18.18
N PHE A 629 6.51 -22.48 18.09
CA PHE A 629 6.46 -21.63 19.28
C PHE A 629 5.02 -21.23 19.61
N ILE A 630 4.67 -21.30 20.89
CA ILE A 630 3.33 -20.98 21.37
C ILE A 630 3.43 -19.91 22.47
N PRO A 631 3.01 -18.67 22.20
CA PRO A 631 2.93 -17.65 23.23
C PRO A 631 1.82 -17.99 24.23
N GLN A 632 1.97 -17.57 25.48
CA GLN A 632 0.94 -17.72 26.51
C GLN A 632 0.81 -16.43 27.30
N THR A 633 -0.44 -15.98 27.48
CA THR A 633 -0.72 -14.69 28.15
C THR A 633 -0.31 -14.67 29.62
N ASP A 634 -0.21 -15.84 30.28
CA ASP A 634 0.34 -15.99 31.63
C ASP A 634 1.88 -15.99 31.66
N GLY A 635 2.52 -15.88 30.50
CA GLY A 635 3.96 -15.84 30.29
C GLY A 635 4.64 -17.20 30.21
N LYS A 636 3.93 -18.32 30.37
CA LYS A 636 4.49 -19.67 30.27
C LYS A 636 4.46 -20.18 28.83
N CYS A 637 5.20 -19.51 27.95
CA CYS A 637 5.31 -19.87 26.55
C CYS A 637 5.85 -21.30 26.36
N LYS A 638 5.69 -21.86 25.17
CA LYS A 638 6.20 -23.19 24.79
C LYS A 638 7.04 -23.10 23.53
N LEU A 639 8.07 -23.94 23.47
CA LEU A 639 8.85 -24.18 22.26
C LEU A 639 8.82 -25.68 22.04
N LEU A 640 8.06 -26.10 21.04
CA LEU A 640 7.77 -27.49 20.74
C LEU A 640 8.64 -27.92 19.56
N LYS A 641 9.63 -28.76 19.83
CA LYS A 641 10.47 -29.38 18.80
C LYS A 641 9.76 -30.59 18.20
N ASN A 642 9.67 -30.67 16.88
CA ASN A 642 9.11 -31.80 16.15
C ASN A 642 10.17 -32.89 15.92
N ASP A 643 9.78 -34.16 15.98
CA ASP A 643 10.66 -35.30 15.65
C ASP A 643 10.56 -35.74 14.18
N GLY A 644 9.82 -34.99 13.38
CA GLY A 644 9.55 -35.28 11.97
C GLY A 644 8.37 -36.22 11.73
N THR A 645 7.72 -36.73 12.79
CA THR A 645 6.54 -37.63 12.70
C THR A 645 5.24 -36.98 13.18
N GLY A 646 5.29 -35.66 13.43
CA GLY A 646 4.20 -34.91 14.05
C GLY A 646 4.06 -35.18 15.55
N LYS A 647 5.14 -35.63 16.20
CA LYS A 647 5.23 -35.71 17.67
C LYS A 647 6.17 -34.64 18.18
N PHE A 648 5.72 -33.94 19.22
CA PHE A 648 6.41 -32.78 19.73
C PHE A 648 7.00 -33.01 21.12
N THR A 649 8.13 -32.37 21.38
CA THR A 649 8.74 -32.28 22.71
C THR A 649 8.83 -30.81 23.12
N ASP A 650 8.30 -30.46 24.29
CA ASP A 650 8.45 -29.11 24.83
C ASP A 650 9.88 -28.93 25.37
N VAL A 651 10.68 -28.14 24.66
CA VAL A 651 12.09 -27.88 24.97
C VAL A 651 12.30 -26.50 25.61
N ILE A 652 11.23 -25.77 25.93
CA ILE A 652 11.31 -24.39 26.43
C ILE A 652 12.19 -24.25 27.67
N ALA A 653 12.22 -25.26 28.55
CA ALA A 653 13.01 -25.23 29.79
C ALA A 653 14.52 -25.10 29.53
N ASN A 654 14.99 -25.52 28.35
CA ASN A 654 16.39 -25.45 27.93
C ASN A 654 16.65 -24.28 26.97
N ALA A 655 15.64 -23.43 26.67
CA ALA A 655 15.72 -22.38 25.66
C ALA A 655 16.39 -21.07 26.16
N GLY A 656 17.17 -21.12 27.24
CA GLY A 656 17.86 -19.94 27.79
C GLY A 656 16.90 -18.90 28.36
N ASP A 657 17.06 -17.64 27.95
CA ASP A 657 16.21 -16.54 28.43
C ASP A 657 14.75 -16.67 27.97
N LEU A 658 14.48 -17.36 26.86
CA LEU A 658 13.12 -17.64 26.38
C LEU A 658 12.33 -18.55 27.36
N ALA A 659 13.02 -19.28 28.24
CA ALA A 659 12.40 -20.08 29.31
C ALA A 659 11.80 -19.22 30.43
N LYS A 660 12.20 -17.94 30.54
CA LYS A 660 11.69 -17.02 31.54
C LYS A 660 10.27 -16.60 31.20
N ALA A 661 9.49 -16.22 32.22
CA ALA A 661 8.11 -15.79 32.00
C ALA A 661 8.05 -14.52 31.14
N ILE A 662 7.16 -14.51 30.14
CA ILE A 662 6.89 -13.38 29.24
C ILE A 662 5.43 -12.93 29.37
N PRO A 663 5.05 -12.19 30.44
CA PRO A 663 3.65 -11.85 30.68
C PRO A 663 3.03 -11.09 29.51
N GLY A 664 1.80 -11.49 29.15
CA GLY A 664 1.05 -10.85 28.08
C GLY A 664 1.42 -11.29 26.66
N ALA A 665 2.26 -12.32 26.48
CA ALA A 665 2.58 -12.86 25.18
C ALA A 665 1.32 -13.38 24.45
N VAL A 666 1.09 -12.92 23.22
CA VAL A 666 -0.10 -13.28 22.41
C VAL A 666 0.23 -13.76 20.99
N SER A 667 1.36 -13.32 20.44
CA SER A 667 1.81 -13.73 19.11
C SER A 667 3.34 -13.68 19.04
N ALA A 668 3.90 -14.25 17.99
CA ALA A 668 5.32 -14.17 17.72
C ALA A 668 5.60 -14.21 16.21
N ALA A 669 6.77 -13.72 15.81
CA ALA A 669 7.26 -13.75 14.43
C ALA A 669 8.71 -14.22 14.41
N TRP A 670 9.04 -15.04 13.41
CA TRP A 670 10.38 -15.60 13.19
C TRP A 670 11.10 -14.87 12.04
N GLY A 671 12.39 -14.64 12.20
CA GLY A 671 13.23 -14.06 11.15
C GLY A 671 14.69 -13.95 11.57
N ASP A 672 15.61 -14.16 10.62
CA ASP A 672 17.04 -13.93 10.80
C ASP A 672 17.32 -12.41 10.73
N PHE A 673 17.06 -11.71 11.85
CA PHE A 673 17.02 -10.24 11.91
C PHE A 673 18.42 -9.62 11.85
N ASP A 674 19.45 -10.30 12.35
CA ASP A 674 20.84 -9.85 12.32
C ASP A 674 21.71 -10.53 11.25
N ASN A 675 21.08 -11.33 10.38
CA ASN A 675 21.69 -12.00 9.25
C ASN A 675 22.87 -12.90 9.64
N ASP A 676 22.74 -13.64 10.75
CA ASP A 676 23.74 -14.58 11.23
C ASP A 676 23.52 -16.03 10.77
N GLY A 677 22.45 -16.27 10.02
CA GLY A 677 22.04 -17.57 9.48
C GLY A 677 21.10 -18.34 10.39
N LYS A 678 20.55 -17.70 11.43
CA LYS A 678 19.67 -18.35 12.42
C LYS A 678 18.41 -17.53 12.63
N LEU A 679 17.30 -18.20 12.88
CA LEU A 679 16.02 -17.53 13.09
C LEU A 679 15.94 -16.96 14.52
N ASP A 680 15.86 -15.64 14.62
CA ASP A 680 15.50 -14.94 15.85
C ASP A 680 13.98 -14.90 16.03
N LEU A 681 13.55 -14.52 17.23
CA LEU A 681 12.14 -14.47 17.60
C LEU A 681 11.75 -13.10 18.17
N VAL A 682 10.70 -12.50 17.62
CA VAL A 682 9.98 -11.38 18.26
C VAL A 682 8.70 -11.91 18.88
N VAL A 683 8.46 -11.57 20.16
CA VAL A 683 7.24 -11.93 20.89
C VAL A 683 6.43 -10.66 21.17
N CYS A 684 5.20 -10.62 20.66
CA CYS A 684 4.27 -9.53 20.88
C CYS A 684 3.59 -9.67 22.23
N CYS A 685 3.56 -8.57 22.99
CA CYS A 685 3.01 -8.55 24.34
C CYS A 685 1.87 -7.53 24.46
N LEU A 686 0.75 -7.96 25.03
CA LEU A 686 -0.29 -7.06 25.51
C LEU A 686 0.10 -6.50 26.88
N ARG A 687 -0.12 -5.19 27.07
CA ARG A 687 0.10 -4.47 28.33
C ARG A 687 1.56 -4.49 28.81
N GLY A 688 2.51 -4.65 27.89
CA GLY A 688 3.94 -4.62 28.13
C GLY A 688 4.73 -4.40 26.84
N SER A 689 6.06 -4.28 26.96
CA SER A 689 6.94 -4.18 25.80
C SER A 689 6.98 -5.50 25.03
N ASN A 690 6.98 -5.43 23.71
CA ASN A 690 7.35 -6.58 22.88
C ASN A 690 8.77 -7.03 23.22
N ARG A 691 9.07 -8.31 22.98
CA ARG A 691 10.39 -8.90 23.25
C ARG A 691 11.09 -9.30 21.98
N TYR A 692 12.40 -9.16 21.95
CA TYR A 692 13.27 -9.70 20.90
C TYR A 692 14.27 -10.67 21.53
N PHE A 693 14.29 -11.89 21.01
CA PHE A 693 15.14 -12.98 21.46
C PHE A 693 16.10 -13.37 20.33
N LYS A 694 17.39 -13.18 20.57
CA LYS A 694 18.43 -13.60 19.62
C LYS A 694 18.75 -15.08 19.80
N HIS A 695 18.82 -15.83 18.71
CA HIS A 695 19.20 -17.25 18.72
C HIS A 695 20.71 -17.44 18.81
N ALA A 696 21.16 -18.29 19.73
CA ALA A 696 22.58 -18.58 19.89
C ALA A 696 23.08 -19.68 18.93
N GLY A 697 22.19 -20.44 18.28
CA GLY A 697 22.54 -21.54 17.36
C GLY A 697 22.71 -22.91 18.02
N ASN A 698 22.37 -23.03 19.31
CA ASN A 698 22.40 -24.27 20.07
C ASN A 698 21.04 -24.56 20.75
N GLY A 699 19.95 -24.01 20.19
CA GLY A 699 18.61 -24.08 20.77
C GLY A 699 18.36 -23.13 21.95
N THR A 700 19.35 -22.34 22.37
CA THR A 700 19.17 -21.32 23.41
C THR A 700 18.96 -19.93 22.82
N PHE A 701 18.22 -19.09 23.55
CA PHE A 701 17.90 -17.73 23.17
C PHE A 701 18.31 -16.75 24.27
N SER A 702 18.77 -15.56 23.87
CA SER A 702 19.09 -14.46 24.79
C SER A 702 18.10 -13.31 24.60
N ASP A 703 17.58 -12.74 25.69
CA ASP A 703 16.71 -11.55 25.60
C ASP A 703 17.58 -10.33 25.21
N LYS A 704 17.36 -9.83 24.00
CA LYS A 704 18.07 -8.69 23.40
C LYS A 704 17.16 -7.49 23.19
N THR A 705 15.99 -7.48 23.82
CA THR A 705 14.97 -6.43 23.68
C THR A 705 15.53 -5.03 23.95
N THR A 706 16.35 -4.87 24.99
CA THR A 706 16.98 -3.58 25.32
C THR A 706 18.05 -3.21 24.29
N ASP A 707 18.85 -4.17 23.85
CA ASP A 707 19.97 -3.96 22.95
C ASP A 707 19.49 -3.43 21.58
N VAL A 708 18.35 -3.91 21.08
CA VAL A 708 17.74 -3.40 19.83
C VAL A 708 16.85 -2.18 20.04
N GLY A 709 16.59 -1.78 21.30
CA GLY A 709 15.80 -0.60 21.65
C GLY A 709 14.28 -0.83 21.64
N LEU A 710 13.80 -2.08 21.64
CA LEU A 710 12.37 -2.43 21.58
C LEU A 710 11.63 -2.29 22.93
N THR A 711 12.34 -1.86 23.99
CA THR A 711 11.72 -1.60 25.30
C THR A 711 10.88 -0.31 25.33
N GLN A 712 10.99 0.55 24.32
CA GLN A 712 10.32 1.84 24.26
C GLN A 712 9.42 1.98 23.01
N LYS A 713 8.41 2.86 23.08
CA LYS A 713 7.61 3.40 21.96
C LYS A 713 6.66 2.44 21.22
N VAL A 714 6.88 1.13 21.27
CA VAL A 714 5.98 0.13 20.64
C VAL A 714 5.51 -0.87 21.69
N PHE A 715 4.19 -1.01 21.84
CA PHE A 715 3.56 -1.85 22.85
C PHE A 715 2.16 -2.25 22.42
N ASN A 716 1.54 -3.19 23.14
CA ASN A 716 0.19 -3.69 22.84
C ASN A 716 0.05 -4.23 21.41
N SER A 717 1.06 -4.95 20.92
CA SER A 717 1.01 -5.57 19.60
C SER A 717 0.27 -6.90 19.67
N GLN A 718 -0.62 -7.15 18.70
CA GLN A 718 -1.37 -8.40 18.57
C GLN A 718 -0.80 -9.34 17.53
N ALA A 719 -0.05 -8.79 16.56
CA ALA A 719 0.60 -9.53 15.49
C ALA A 719 1.86 -8.79 15.06
N ALA A 720 2.83 -9.54 14.53
CA ALA A 720 4.03 -9.00 13.93
C ALA A 720 4.44 -9.82 12.70
N ALA A 721 5.22 -9.21 11.81
CA ALA A 721 5.84 -9.89 10.69
C ALA A 721 7.22 -9.29 10.43
N PHE A 722 8.14 -10.13 9.95
CA PHE A 722 9.40 -9.68 9.36
C PHE A 722 9.31 -9.64 7.84
N ALA A 723 9.78 -8.56 7.23
CA ALA A 723 9.94 -8.42 5.79
C ALA A 723 11.03 -7.40 5.46
N ASP A 724 11.76 -7.57 4.36
CA ASP A 724 12.70 -6.57 3.85
C ASP A 724 11.92 -5.56 2.98
N LEU A 725 11.40 -4.49 3.59
CA LEU A 725 10.49 -3.54 2.95
C LEU A 725 11.23 -2.55 2.04
N ASN A 726 12.52 -2.34 2.26
CA ASN A 726 13.31 -1.35 1.51
C ASN A 726 14.30 -1.99 0.50
N GLY A 727 14.43 -3.32 0.50
CA GLY A 727 15.28 -4.09 -0.40
C GLY A 727 16.77 -4.02 -0.07
N ASP A 728 17.15 -3.63 1.15
CA ASP A 728 18.54 -3.53 1.58
C ASP A 728 19.13 -4.84 2.12
N GLY A 729 18.31 -5.90 2.16
CA GLY A 729 18.68 -7.21 2.66
C GLY A 729 18.61 -7.35 4.18
N GLN A 730 18.22 -6.32 4.91
CA GLN A 730 17.94 -6.40 6.34
C GLN A 730 16.44 -6.64 6.55
N LEU A 731 16.09 -7.41 7.57
CA LEU A 731 14.67 -7.57 7.90
C LEU A 731 14.16 -6.34 8.65
N ASP A 732 13.02 -5.84 8.23
CA ASP A 732 12.23 -4.83 8.92
C ASP A 732 11.13 -5.50 9.74
N LEU A 733 10.64 -4.81 10.76
CA LEU A 733 9.65 -5.35 11.70
C LEU A 733 8.35 -4.56 11.64
N ILE A 734 7.27 -5.25 11.29
CA ILE A 734 5.92 -4.71 11.21
C ILE A 734 5.15 -5.14 12.44
N PHE A 735 4.48 -4.20 13.12
CA PHE A 735 3.62 -4.46 14.26
C PHE A 735 2.19 -4.02 13.99
N ASN A 736 1.23 -4.92 14.22
CA ASN A 736 -0.18 -4.58 14.27
C ASN A 736 -0.61 -4.31 15.72
N ASN A 737 -0.88 -3.05 16.04
CA ASN A 737 -1.05 -2.59 17.41
C ASN A 737 -2.53 -2.44 17.81
N GLU A 738 -2.86 -2.85 19.02
CA GLU A 738 -4.19 -2.68 19.62
C GLU A 738 -4.37 -1.26 20.16
N GLY A 739 -5.42 -0.57 19.70
CA GLY A 739 -5.84 0.70 20.27
C GLY A 739 -4.93 1.90 19.98
N GLN A 740 -3.86 1.72 19.18
CA GLN A 740 -2.95 2.77 18.72
C GLN A 740 -2.52 2.57 17.26
N GLU A 741 -1.72 3.50 16.73
CA GLU A 741 -1.16 3.36 15.38
C GLU A 741 -0.25 2.13 15.30
N SER A 742 -0.44 1.31 14.28
CA SER A 742 0.48 0.24 13.89
C SER A 742 1.77 0.86 13.34
N CYS A 743 2.84 0.10 13.19
CA CYS A 743 4.11 0.66 12.71
C CYS A 743 4.98 -0.35 11.97
N ALA A 744 5.88 0.17 11.13
CA ALA A 744 7.05 -0.56 10.63
C ALA A 744 8.33 0.09 11.17
N LEU A 745 9.28 -0.73 11.60
CA LEU A 745 10.62 -0.33 12.03
C LEU A 745 11.63 -0.93 11.07
N PHE A 746 12.51 -0.10 10.50
CA PHE A 746 13.46 -0.57 9.50
C PHE A 746 14.76 -1.01 10.14
N GLY A 747 15.21 -2.23 9.84
CA GLY A 747 16.33 -2.89 10.49
C GLY A 747 17.68 -2.28 10.13
N LEU A 748 18.58 -2.19 11.12
CA LEU A 748 19.95 -1.68 10.94
C LEU A 748 21.03 -2.70 11.34
N MET A 749 20.65 -3.93 11.70
CA MET A 749 21.56 -4.91 12.32
C MET A 749 22.56 -5.51 11.34
N THR A 750 23.73 -4.90 11.17
CA THR A 750 24.72 -5.35 10.17
C THR A 750 25.31 -6.72 10.55
N PRO A 751 25.37 -7.69 9.62
CA PRO A 751 25.95 -8.99 9.92
C PRO A 751 27.43 -8.89 10.24
N GLY A 752 27.90 -9.71 11.19
CA GLY A 752 29.32 -9.82 11.56
C GLY A 752 30.18 -10.59 10.54
N ARG A 753 29.58 -11.06 9.44
CA ARG A 753 30.19 -11.88 8.36
C ARG A 753 29.59 -11.50 7.01
N PRO A 754 30.29 -11.75 5.88
CA PRO A 754 29.75 -11.53 4.54
C PRO A 754 28.78 -12.65 4.17
N LEU A 755 27.59 -12.65 4.77
CA LEU A 755 26.47 -13.45 4.32
C LEU A 755 25.50 -12.56 3.55
N THR A 756 24.84 -13.16 2.57
CA THR A 756 23.97 -12.49 1.62
C THR A 756 22.54 -12.98 1.83
N ALA A 757 21.61 -12.06 2.02
CA ALA A 757 20.20 -12.36 2.05
C ALA A 757 19.72 -12.81 0.66
N VAL A 758 19.07 -13.97 0.62
CA VAL A 758 18.48 -14.58 -0.57
C VAL A 758 17.01 -14.82 -0.27
N THR A 759 16.14 -14.04 -0.90
CA THR A 759 14.69 -14.19 -0.78
C THR A 759 14.16 -14.94 -2.00
N VAL A 760 13.35 -15.97 -1.79
CA VAL A 760 12.73 -16.76 -2.85
C VAL A 760 11.33 -16.23 -3.09
N THR A 761 11.11 -15.59 -4.23
CA THR A 761 9.78 -15.08 -4.61
C THR A 761 8.91 -16.24 -5.07
N LEU A 762 7.75 -16.41 -4.43
CA LEU A 762 6.79 -17.49 -4.71
C LEU A 762 5.53 -17.02 -5.46
N ASN A 763 5.46 -15.74 -5.82
CA ASN A 763 4.33 -15.19 -6.54
C ASN A 763 4.11 -15.98 -7.84
N GLY A 764 2.94 -16.63 -7.92
CA GLY A 764 2.53 -17.44 -9.05
C GLY A 764 2.87 -18.92 -9.00
N THR A 765 3.45 -19.41 -7.90
CA THR A 765 3.60 -20.86 -7.70
C THR A 765 2.32 -21.43 -7.07
N THR A 766 1.52 -22.12 -7.88
CA THR A 766 0.30 -22.79 -7.42
C THR A 766 0.65 -23.98 -6.52
N GLY A 767 -0.12 -24.19 -5.44
CA GLY A 767 -0.04 -25.42 -4.64
C GLY A 767 1.19 -25.56 -3.72
N LEU A 768 1.93 -24.47 -3.46
CA LEU A 768 3.06 -24.52 -2.50
C LEU A 768 2.66 -24.42 -1.03
N ASN A 769 1.44 -24.01 -0.69
CA ASN A 769 1.00 -23.95 0.70
C ASN A 769 0.95 -25.37 1.30
N GLY A 770 1.81 -25.63 2.29
CA GLY A 770 2.07 -26.95 2.85
C GLY A 770 3.27 -27.68 2.25
N GLY A 771 3.93 -27.12 1.23
CA GLY A 771 5.20 -27.60 0.66
C GLY A 771 6.43 -27.09 1.41
N LYS A 772 7.61 -27.10 0.77
CA LYS A 772 8.84 -26.56 1.34
C LYS A 772 9.84 -26.05 0.30
N VAL A 773 10.72 -25.17 0.74
CA VAL A 773 11.91 -24.75 -0.01
C VAL A 773 13.15 -25.34 0.63
N VAL A 774 14.01 -25.95 -0.19
CA VAL A 774 15.29 -26.53 0.24
C VAL A 774 16.43 -25.88 -0.54
N VAL A 775 17.41 -25.34 0.17
CA VAL A 775 18.66 -24.85 -0.42
C VAL A 775 19.71 -25.93 -0.27
N LYS A 776 20.34 -26.31 -1.39
CA LYS A 776 21.46 -27.26 -1.43
C LYS A 776 22.74 -26.57 -1.88
N ASP A 777 23.86 -26.97 -1.29
CA ASP A 777 25.19 -26.53 -1.72
C ASP A 777 25.64 -27.22 -3.03
N ALA A 778 26.85 -26.87 -3.50
CA ALA A 778 27.44 -27.46 -4.70
C ALA A 778 27.67 -28.98 -4.63
N THR A 779 27.65 -29.57 -3.43
CA THR A 779 27.76 -31.03 -3.26
C THR A 779 26.38 -31.72 -3.28
N GLY A 780 25.30 -30.95 -3.30
CA GLY A 780 23.93 -31.45 -3.23
C GLY A 780 23.43 -31.66 -1.80
N LYS A 781 24.18 -31.23 -0.79
CA LYS A 781 23.78 -31.33 0.62
C LYS A 781 22.81 -30.20 0.97
N PRO A 782 21.66 -30.49 1.61
CA PRO A 782 20.80 -29.46 2.18
C PRO A 782 21.56 -28.61 3.21
N VAL A 783 21.47 -27.29 3.08
CA VAL A 783 22.10 -26.32 3.98
C VAL A 783 21.11 -25.37 4.64
N ALA A 784 19.91 -25.24 4.08
CA ALA A 784 18.81 -24.50 4.70
C ALA A 784 17.47 -25.04 4.18
N THR A 785 16.44 -24.97 5.02
CA THR A 785 15.07 -25.30 4.60
C THR A 785 14.09 -24.26 5.13
N SER A 786 12.95 -24.13 4.45
CA SER A 786 11.83 -23.33 4.90
C SER A 786 10.56 -24.09 4.58
N ALA A 787 9.77 -24.42 5.60
CA ALA A 787 8.42 -24.91 5.40
C ALA A 787 7.54 -23.80 4.82
N MET A 788 6.65 -24.14 3.90
CA MET A 788 5.67 -23.21 3.38
C MET A 788 4.40 -23.29 4.20
N ALA A 789 4.35 -22.53 5.30
CA ALA A 789 3.16 -22.48 6.13
C ALA A 789 1.98 -21.90 5.34
N GLY A 790 0.88 -22.65 5.27
CA GLY A 790 -0.44 -22.11 4.95
C GLY A 790 -1.14 -21.70 6.24
N GLY A 791 -2.07 -20.74 6.17
CA GLY A 791 -2.90 -20.41 7.33
C GLY A 791 -2.53 -19.14 8.05
N ASP A 792 -3.58 -18.48 8.52
CA ASP A 792 -3.50 -17.32 9.38
C ASP A 792 -4.69 -17.33 10.35
N GLY A 793 -4.49 -16.64 11.45
CA GLY A 793 -5.46 -16.44 12.50
C GLY A 793 -4.97 -15.29 13.38
N ARG A 794 -5.44 -15.23 14.62
CA ARG A 794 -4.97 -14.20 15.53
C ARG A 794 -3.45 -14.31 15.76
N GLY A 795 -2.72 -13.28 15.37
CA GLY A 795 -1.27 -13.15 15.59
C GLY A 795 -0.38 -13.83 14.56
N GLY A 796 -0.92 -14.38 13.45
CA GLY A 796 -0.11 -15.08 12.45
C GLY A 796 0.75 -14.15 11.59
N GLN A 797 1.74 -14.76 10.92
CA GLN A 797 2.70 -14.17 9.99
C GLN A 797 2.56 -14.88 8.63
N SER A 798 1.48 -14.61 7.91
CA SER A 798 1.23 -15.23 6.61
C SER A 798 1.88 -14.45 5.46
N GLY A 799 2.12 -15.12 4.33
CA GLY A 799 2.63 -14.51 3.10
C GLY A 799 4.14 -14.29 3.04
N GLN A 800 4.89 -14.61 4.11
CA GLN A 800 6.33 -14.41 4.13
C GLN A 800 7.03 -15.26 3.05
N ALA A 801 7.79 -14.59 2.19
CA ALA A 801 8.66 -15.25 1.21
C ALA A 801 9.81 -15.97 1.94
N PRO A 802 10.14 -17.23 1.59
CA PRO A 802 11.29 -17.93 2.15
C PRO A 802 12.55 -17.11 1.97
N ARG A 803 13.28 -16.93 3.06
CA ARG A 803 14.48 -16.11 3.09
C ARG A 803 15.60 -16.87 3.77
N PHE A 804 16.75 -16.87 3.12
CA PHE A 804 17.97 -17.52 3.59
C PHE A 804 19.11 -16.53 3.63
N VAL A 805 20.09 -16.77 4.48
CA VAL A 805 21.30 -15.96 4.57
C VAL A 805 22.48 -16.86 4.26
N LEU A 806 23.06 -16.70 3.06
CA LEU A 806 24.00 -17.63 2.45
C LEU A 806 25.34 -16.96 2.18
N ALA A 807 26.43 -17.72 2.30
CA ALA A 807 27.72 -17.24 1.83
C ALA A 807 27.72 -17.07 0.30
N PRO A 808 28.53 -16.17 -0.27
CA PRO A 808 28.72 -16.09 -1.72
C PRO A 808 29.18 -17.44 -2.29
N GLY A 809 28.52 -17.92 -3.35
CA GLY A 809 28.77 -19.26 -3.89
C GLY A 809 27.66 -19.79 -4.78
N ALA A 810 27.83 -21.03 -5.25
CA ALA A 810 26.85 -21.73 -6.08
C ALA A 810 25.95 -22.62 -5.22
N TYR A 811 24.64 -22.51 -5.44
CA TYR A 811 23.59 -23.23 -4.73
C TYR A 811 22.51 -23.71 -5.69
N LYS A 812 21.70 -24.66 -5.23
CA LYS A 812 20.44 -25.05 -5.85
C LYS A 812 19.29 -24.74 -4.91
N VAL A 813 18.30 -24.02 -5.39
CA VAL A 813 17.04 -23.78 -4.67
C VAL A 813 16.00 -24.73 -5.23
N GLU A 814 15.43 -25.59 -4.38
CA GLU A 814 14.40 -26.55 -4.74
C GLU A 814 13.09 -26.17 -4.07
N LEU A 815 12.05 -25.91 -4.87
CA LEU A 815 10.67 -25.75 -4.41
C LEU A 815 9.99 -27.10 -4.53
N ILE A 816 9.59 -27.67 -3.41
CA ILE A 816 8.97 -28.99 -3.34
C ILE A 816 7.51 -28.80 -2.98
N SER A 817 6.61 -29.11 -3.91
CA SER A 817 5.16 -29.11 -3.70
C SER A 817 4.69 -30.36 -2.94
N THR A 818 3.44 -30.32 -2.50
CA THR A 818 2.79 -31.36 -1.69
C THR A 818 2.57 -32.66 -2.46
N ASP A 819 2.50 -32.61 -3.79
CA ASP A 819 2.50 -33.77 -4.67
C ASP A 819 3.90 -34.38 -4.90
N GLY A 820 4.93 -33.82 -4.26
CA GLY A 820 6.32 -34.26 -4.35
C GLY A 820 7.06 -33.78 -5.60
N LYS A 821 6.43 -32.98 -6.47
CA LYS A 821 7.15 -32.36 -7.59
C LYS A 821 8.14 -31.32 -7.06
N ALA A 822 9.32 -31.29 -7.68
CA ALA A 822 10.37 -30.34 -7.34
C ALA A 822 10.71 -29.45 -8.54
N ILE A 823 10.66 -28.14 -8.35
CA ILE A 823 11.21 -27.16 -9.30
C ILE A 823 12.58 -26.75 -8.78
N VAL A 824 13.61 -26.92 -9.60
CA VAL A 824 15.01 -26.66 -9.22
C VAL A 824 15.53 -25.45 -9.98
N LYS A 825 16.18 -24.53 -9.26
CA LYS A 825 16.87 -23.38 -9.84
C LYS A 825 18.31 -23.34 -9.36
N ASP A 826 19.26 -23.35 -10.30
CA ASP A 826 20.64 -23.03 -10.00
C ASP A 826 20.77 -21.53 -9.69
N VAL A 827 21.42 -21.19 -8.58
CA VAL A 827 21.59 -19.82 -8.08
C VAL A 827 23.06 -19.58 -7.76
N THR A 828 23.60 -18.46 -8.25
CA THR A 828 24.91 -17.95 -7.82
C THR A 828 24.68 -16.78 -6.87
N VAL A 829 24.98 -16.99 -5.60
CA VAL A 829 24.86 -15.98 -4.55
C VAL A 829 26.05 -15.04 -4.62
N ALA A 830 25.76 -13.75 -4.79
CA ALA A 830 26.76 -12.67 -4.84
C ALA A 830 26.97 -12.06 -3.45
N ASN A 831 27.71 -10.94 -3.38
CA ASN A 831 27.94 -10.17 -2.13
C ASN A 831 26.81 -9.18 -1.80
N ALA A 832 25.76 -9.11 -2.61
CA ALA A 832 24.65 -8.19 -2.44
C ALA A 832 23.34 -8.99 -2.32
N PRO A 833 22.37 -8.53 -1.52
CA PRO A 833 21.07 -9.16 -1.39
C PRO A 833 20.42 -9.42 -2.74
N MET A 834 19.70 -10.54 -2.85
CA MET A 834 19.06 -10.92 -4.11
C MET A 834 17.71 -11.60 -3.93
N ASN A 835 16.82 -11.36 -4.90
CA ASN A 835 15.57 -12.06 -5.05
C ASN A 835 15.71 -13.15 -6.12
N VAL A 836 15.30 -14.37 -5.79
CA VAL A 836 15.29 -15.53 -6.70
C VAL A 836 13.83 -15.81 -7.08
N LYS A 837 13.50 -15.58 -8.35
CA LYS A 837 12.22 -16.01 -8.91
C LYS A 837 12.35 -17.45 -9.43
N VAL A 838 11.49 -18.32 -8.94
CA VAL A 838 11.35 -19.71 -9.40
C VAL A 838 9.95 -19.84 -9.97
N GLN A 839 9.84 -20.05 -11.29
CA GLN A 839 8.58 -20.13 -12.03
C GLN A 839 8.41 -21.50 -12.69
#